data_AF-A0A819CBA9-F1
#
_entry.id   AF-A0A819CBA9-F1
#
_cell.length_a   1.000
_cell.length_b   1.000
_cell.length_c   1.000
_cell.angle_alpha   90.00
_cell.angle_beta   90.00
_cell.angle_gamma   90.00
#
_symmetry.space_group_name_H-M   'P 1'
#
loop_
_entity.id
_entity.type
_entity.pdbx_description
1 polymer ?
#
loop_
_entity_poly.entity_id
_entity_poly.type
_entity_poly.pdbx_seq_one_letter_code
_entity_poly.pdbx_strand_id
1 'polypeptide(L)'
;MFFNRRGRGSPETDINILLLGQTGVGKTTFVNAFLNCLFYNTLDDALEGELKVLISAAFTVTDSETFQSTKILVGTPNDNENYETDGESSTQLCRSYIFPIGNRSIRLIDGPGVGDTRGVDHEARNFEHILSYISNYEHLNGICILFKPEVTRLDIYFRYCIKELLRHLHVNAKDNIMFVFTNSRATFYRPGETTRLLKVLLKELHENNGVEVPFNIHNTFMFDNESFRFLAVCKQGLNFVMKEKKNYSESWNKSVEEFSRLIIRILQCDLHAVKDMQSLNEAQLLIHKLSRPVAEIVTLIQENILLAKQYKEKLLNNSTNQVSNKIPQKTGKFVPLRERLTVCVSEKCTEIINVNGEQRIDYKSNCHVGCSLHRVVQECIGHPIIKRCRALKQTGSCRKCGCHWTKHMHITYKYERNLTYIEIDNSNTLQTPKSIMTIIDKRISDLRNEETSIRRICVKLSLFLKQNSITPFNDDIIEYLQHFINEEKKKKSTGIDNTDVIKGLEKMIKDYTEEFQLFNSSISSQNNLTSTDEFDNASKIDEIFNLVQKLYDLPINGKLIEEQVKRMKEGHAQAANSDEQFVDLPSSYDSPDILNNLKEIVNPINGKLQEFISAWFTFFDKDRFEEKTIIIGTPNESEKKSPVGKSCTRERQSFVFRINNRILRLIDASGICDTDGVLQDEKNFEDILDYISQFDYLNGICILIKSNEERLHILFRFYIKQLLRHLHVHVKENIMFIFTNARATSFQSGPSASFFRTLLQSLKDQSITEVPFSKENSFLFDNEAFRFLALCKHGIEFNLEKKSKDYSRSWDYSIREFSHLISRIIQCDKHATRDTLSLNEAQQLIRKLSRPIDEIATLTQENLQLAEQH
;
A
#
# COMPACT_ATOMS: atom_id res chain seq x y z
N MET A 1 31.72 22.39 8.76
CA MET A 1 31.90 20.94 8.56
C MET A 1 30.56 20.36 8.15
N PHE A 2 30.50 19.84 6.92
CA PHE A 2 29.30 19.39 6.23
C PHE A 2 28.79 18.05 6.82
N PHE A 3 27.62 18.06 7.44
CA PHE A 3 26.86 16.83 7.70
C PHE A 3 26.06 16.49 6.44
N ASN A 4 26.44 15.38 5.80
CA ASN A 4 25.69 14.77 4.71
C ASN A 4 24.29 14.38 5.20
N ARG A 5 23.29 15.20 4.88
CA ARG A 5 21.88 14.80 4.84
C ARG A 5 21.73 13.77 3.72
N ARG A 6 21.78 12.47 4.06
CA ARG A 6 21.23 11.42 3.19
C ARG A 6 19.74 11.75 3.00
N GLY A 7 19.32 11.80 1.73
CA GLY A 7 18.05 12.39 1.31
C GLY A 7 16.85 11.79 2.04
N ARG A 8 16.04 12.64 2.67
CA ARG A 8 14.63 12.33 2.90
C ARG A 8 13.97 12.31 1.53
N GLY A 9 13.47 11.16 1.10
CA GLY A 9 12.55 11.08 -0.04
C GLY A 9 11.32 11.98 0.21
N SER A 10 10.67 12.43 -0.85
CA SER A 10 9.43 13.20 -0.73
C SER A 10 8.29 12.33 -0.18
N PRO A 11 7.35 12.88 0.61
CA PRO A 11 6.25 12.14 1.26
C PRO A 11 5.43 11.24 0.30
N GLU A 12 5.27 11.64 -0.96
CA GLU A 12 4.55 10.87 -2.00
C GLU A 12 5.25 9.56 -2.42
N THR A 13 6.47 9.30 -1.96
CA THR A 13 7.28 8.15 -2.42
C THR A 13 7.25 6.94 -1.49
N ASP A 14 6.86 7.04 -0.23
CA ASP A 14 6.88 5.90 0.69
C ASP A 14 5.63 5.02 0.55
N ILE A 15 5.83 3.70 0.67
CA ILE A 15 4.79 2.67 0.60
C ILE A 15 4.46 2.24 2.04
N ASN A 16 3.38 2.80 2.60
CA ASN A 16 2.99 2.59 3.99
C ASN A 16 2.00 1.44 4.12
N ILE A 17 2.39 0.38 4.83
CA ILE A 17 1.60 -0.84 5.00
C ILE A 17 1.33 -1.07 6.48
N LEU A 18 0.06 -1.08 6.87
CA LEU A 18 -0.38 -1.34 8.26
C LEU A 18 -0.63 -2.84 8.47
N LEU A 19 0.00 -3.43 9.49
CA LEU A 19 -0.20 -4.84 9.86
C LEU A 19 -1.14 -4.95 11.06
N LEU A 20 -2.27 -5.63 10.87
CA LEU A 20 -3.28 -5.91 11.89
C LEU A 20 -3.53 -7.41 11.98
N GLY A 21 -3.98 -7.90 13.13
CA GLY A 21 -4.33 -9.32 13.28
C GLY A 21 -4.18 -9.79 14.71
N GLN A 22 -4.77 -10.95 15.01
CA GLN A 22 -4.87 -11.45 16.38
C GLN A 22 -3.49 -11.62 17.03
N THR A 23 -3.40 -11.48 18.36
CA THR A 23 -2.25 -11.96 19.13
C THR A 23 -1.90 -13.41 18.75
N GLY A 24 -0.63 -13.68 18.49
CA GLY A 24 -0.14 -15.00 18.10
C GLY A 24 -0.47 -15.44 16.67
N VAL A 25 -1.00 -14.56 15.81
CA VAL A 25 -1.22 -14.84 14.38
C VAL A 25 0.07 -14.87 13.57
N GLY A 26 1.16 -14.28 14.09
CA GLY A 26 2.48 -14.30 13.44
C GLY A 26 2.87 -13.01 12.71
N LYS A 27 2.39 -11.84 13.12
CA LYS A 27 2.82 -10.52 12.58
C LYS A 27 4.34 -10.33 12.67
N THR A 28 4.90 -10.53 13.85
CA THR A 28 6.36 -10.45 14.11
C THR A 28 7.15 -11.42 13.23
N THR A 29 6.66 -12.66 13.12
CA THR A 29 7.30 -13.68 12.28
C THR A 29 7.22 -13.34 10.80
N PHE A 30 6.11 -12.75 10.34
CA PHE A 30 5.93 -12.27 8.98
C PHE A 30 6.96 -11.19 8.61
N VAL A 31 7.20 -10.21 9.49
CA VAL A 31 8.21 -9.15 9.26
C VAL A 31 9.62 -9.74 9.19
N ASN A 32 9.99 -10.62 10.12
CA ASN A 32 11.30 -11.28 10.11
C ASN A 32 11.47 -12.19 8.88
N ALA A 33 10.43 -12.92 8.48
CA ALA A 33 10.46 -13.75 7.27
C ALA A 33 10.66 -12.90 6.01
N PHE A 34 9.96 -11.77 5.90
CA PHE A 34 10.15 -10.82 4.81
C PHE A 34 11.61 -10.34 4.74
N LEU A 35 12.20 -9.94 5.87
CA LEU A 35 13.60 -9.53 5.93
C LEU A 35 14.54 -10.63 5.41
N ASN A 36 14.40 -11.87 5.86
CA ASN A 36 15.29 -12.94 5.41
C ASN A 36 15.13 -13.26 3.91
N CYS A 37 13.91 -13.17 3.36
CA CYS A 37 13.69 -13.30 1.92
C CYS A 37 14.44 -12.20 1.13
N LEU A 38 14.55 -10.98 1.67
CA LEU A 38 15.30 -9.90 1.03
C LEU A 38 16.84 -10.09 1.08
N PHE A 39 17.33 -11.04 1.88
CA PHE A 39 18.77 -11.34 2.02
C PHE A 39 19.20 -12.66 1.34
N TYR A 40 18.28 -13.59 1.12
CA TYR A 40 18.59 -14.92 0.61
C TYR A 40 17.61 -15.38 -0.47
N ASN A 41 18.12 -15.97 -1.56
CA ASN A 41 17.30 -16.49 -2.65
C ASN A 41 16.58 -17.78 -2.23
N THR A 42 17.32 -18.68 -1.59
CA THR A 42 16.83 -19.99 -1.17
C THR A 42 16.97 -20.20 0.33
N LEU A 43 16.23 -21.17 0.87
CA LEU A 43 16.41 -21.59 2.25
C LEU A 43 17.82 -22.17 2.50
N ASP A 44 18.45 -22.76 1.48
CA ASP A 44 19.83 -23.23 1.54
C ASP A 44 20.81 -22.09 1.79
N ASP A 45 20.70 -21.01 0.99
CA ASP A 45 21.53 -19.81 1.16
C ASP A 45 21.33 -19.21 2.56
N ALA A 46 20.10 -19.20 3.07
CA ALA A 46 19.80 -18.70 4.41
C ALA A 46 20.39 -19.59 5.52
N LEU A 47 20.41 -20.92 5.33
CA LEU A 47 21.04 -21.87 6.25
C LEU A 47 22.57 -21.73 6.28
N GLU A 48 23.19 -21.32 5.17
CA GLU A 48 24.63 -21.02 5.11
C GLU A 48 24.95 -19.63 5.65
N GLY A 49 24.09 -18.63 5.38
CA GLY A 49 24.24 -17.25 5.81
C GLY A 49 23.85 -16.97 7.27
N GLU A 50 23.81 -15.70 7.67
CA GLU A 50 23.37 -15.31 9.02
C GLU A 50 21.85 -15.18 9.11
N LEU A 51 21.25 -15.65 10.21
CA LEU A 51 19.83 -15.38 10.48
C LEU A 51 19.62 -13.88 10.72
N LYS A 52 18.78 -13.26 9.90
CA LYS A 52 18.43 -11.84 10.08
C LYS A 52 17.23 -11.73 11.01
N VAL A 53 17.36 -11.01 12.11
CA VAL A 53 16.31 -10.84 13.11
C VAL A 53 16.12 -9.35 13.37
N LEU A 54 14.97 -8.83 12.95
CA LEU A 54 14.63 -7.41 13.14
C LEU A 54 13.88 -7.19 14.44
N ILE A 55 12.95 -8.11 14.74
CA ILE A 55 12.12 -8.11 15.93
C ILE A 55 12.43 -9.39 16.68
N SER A 56 12.66 -9.31 18.00
CA SER A 56 12.85 -10.52 18.78
C SER A 56 11.61 -11.43 18.68
N ALA A 57 11.81 -12.74 18.76
CA ALA A 57 10.71 -13.70 18.67
C ALA A 57 10.99 -14.93 19.53
N ALA A 58 9.95 -15.46 20.16
CA ALA A 58 10.01 -16.68 20.95
C ALA A 58 8.94 -17.67 20.48
N PHE A 59 9.30 -18.96 20.41
CA PHE A 59 8.38 -20.04 20.12
C PHE A 59 8.92 -21.36 20.68
N THR A 60 8.06 -22.37 20.79
CA THR A 60 8.45 -23.69 21.30
C THR A 60 8.47 -24.70 20.15
N VAL A 61 9.49 -25.55 20.13
CA VAL A 61 9.58 -26.69 19.20
C VAL A 61 9.70 -27.96 20.02
N THR A 62 8.95 -28.98 19.60
CA THR A 62 8.96 -30.30 20.22
C THR A 62 9.67 -31.27 19.29
N ASP A 63 10.65 -31.98 19.82
CA ASP A 63 11.34 -33.07 19.12
C ASP A 63 10.38 -34.25 18.93
N SER A 64 10.26 -34.75 17.71
CA SER A 64 9.29 -35.78 17.34
C SER A 64 9.67 -37.19 17.80
N GLU A 65 10.93 -37.42 18.17
CA GLU A 65 11.43 -38.72 18.66
C GLU A 65 11.43 -38.76 20.19
N THR A 66 11.79 -37.66 20.86
CA THR A 66 11.92 -37.58 22.32
C THR A 66 10.73 -36.94 23.02
N PHE A 67 9.85 -36.26 22.27
CA PHE A 67 8.75 -35.43 22.78
C PHE A 67 9.19 -34.30 23.74
N GLN A 68 10.49 -34.00 23.80
CA GLN A 68 11.00 -32.89 24.60
C GLN A 68 10.74 -31.57 23.89
N SER A 69 10.25 -30.59 24.65
CA SER A 69 9.94 -29.26 24.14
C SER A 69 11.04 -28.27 24.51
N THR A 70 11.57 -27.58 23.50
CA THR A 70 12.62 -26.57 23.65
C THR A 70 12.08 -25.19 23.27
N LYS A 71 12.28 -24.19 24.14
CA LYS A 71 11.93 -22.80 23.86
C LYS A 71 13.05 -22.16 23.04
N ILE A 72 12.72 -21.75 21.82
CA ILE A 72 13.59 -21.05 20.89
C ILE A 72 13.38 -19.54 21.09
N LEU A 73 14.45 -18.82 21.42
CA LEU A 73 14.47 -17.36 21.46
C LEU A 73 15.45 -16.83 20.40
N VAL A 74 14.97 -15.95 19.53
CA VAL A 74 15.80 -15.26 18.52
C VAL A 74 15.76 -13.74 18.73
N GLY A 75 16.92 -13.11 18.54
CA GLY A 75 17.09 -11.67 18.80
C GLY A 75 17.18 -11.33 20.29
N THR A 76 17.38 -10.04 20.60
CA THR A 76 17.42 -9.51 21.95
C THR A 76 16.09 -8.80 22.27
N PRO A 77 15.30 -9.30 23.24
CA PRO A 77 14.09 -8.62 23.69
C PRO A 77 14.39 -7.22 24.21
N ASN A 78 13.53 -6.27 23.87
CA ASN A 78 13.48 -4.93 24.46
C ASN A 78 12.15 -4.72 25.20
N ASP A 79 11.97 -3.55 25.82
CA ASP A 79 10.78 -3.23 26.62
C ASP A 79 9.45 -3.26 25.83
N ASN A 80 9.51 -3.28 24.49
CA ASN A 80 8.36 -3.38 23.60
C ASN A 80 7.90 -4.84 23.35
N GLU A 81 8.68 -5.84 23.80
CA GLU A 81 8.38 -7.25 23.59
C GLU A 81 8.15 -8.01 24.91
N ASN A 82 6.97 -8.59 25.09
CA ASN A 82 6.63 -9.42 26.25
C ASN A 82 6.38 -10.89 25.85
N TYR A 83 7.15 -11.81 26.45
CA TYR A 83 7.09 -13.25 26.21
C TYR A 83 6.82 -14.08 27.47
N GLU A 84 6.46 -13.41 28.58
CA GLU A 84 6.29 -14.05 29.89
C GLU A 84 4.87 -14.61 30.11
N THR A 85 3.88 -14.08 29.38
CA THR A 85 2.46 -14.39 29.58
C THR A 85 1.80 -14.92 28.31
N ASP A 86 1.34 -16.18 28.35
CA ASP A 86 0.61 -16.80 27.24
C ASP A 86 -0.72 -16.09 26.96
N GLY A 87 -0.91 -15.65 25.71
CA GLY A 87 -2.15 -15.00 25.25
C GLY A 87 -2.17 -13.48 25.35
N GLU A 88 -1.11 -12.84 25.85
CA GLU A 88 -0.92 -11.39 25.74
C GLU A 88 -0.26 -11.02 24.40
N SER A 89 -0.55 -9.83 23.85
CA SER A 89 0.16 -9.34 22.68
C SER A 89 1.65 -9.29 22.98
N SER A 90 2.48 -9.93 22.14
CA SER A 90 3.94 -9.87 22.33
C SER A 90 4.46 -8.45 22.07
N THR A 91 3.99 -7.79 21.01
CA THR A 91 4.29 -6.37 20.73
C THR A 91 3.42 -5.46 21.61
N GLN A 92 4.01 -4.51 22.36
CA GLN A 92 3.25 -3.60 23.25
C GLN A 92 2.87 -2.26 22.57
N LEU A 93 3.73 -1.73 21.71
CA LEU A 93 3.63 -0.43 21.04
C LEU A 93 3.87 -0.56 19.54
N CYS A 94 3.25 0.34 18.77
CA CYS A 94 3.47 0.41 17.33
C CYS A 94 4.92 0.76 16.98
N ARG A 95 5.46 0.09 15.97
CA ARG A 95 6.79 0.37 15.43
C ARG A 95 6.79 0.32 13.91
N SER A 96 7.63 1.12 13.27
CA SER A 96 7.79 1.11 11.81
C SER A 96 9.15 0.56 11.38
N TYR A 97 9.12 -0.37 10.46
CA TYR A 97 10.31 -0.97 9.85
C TYR A 97 10.41 -0.51 8.39
N ILE A 98 11.48 0.21 8.06
CA ILE A 98 11.66 0.88 6.77
C ILE A 98 12.68 0.13 5.94
N PHE A 99 12.23 -0.41 4.80
CA PHE A 99 13.03 -1.15 3.83
C PHE A 99 13.27 -0.25 2.60
N PRO A 100 14.49 0.32 2.44
CA PRO A 100 14.81 1.20 1.31
C PRO A 100 14.98 0.37 0.02
N ILE A 101 13.95 0.31 -0.82
CA ILE A 101 13.92 -0.51 -2.04
C ILE A 101 13.88 0.40 -3.26
N GLY A 102 15.01 0.49 -3.96
CA GLY A 102 15.11 1.32 -5.15
C GLY A 102 15.15 2.81 -4.79
N ASN A 103 14.21 3.61 -5.30
CA ASN A 103 14.10 5.04 -4.98
C ASN A 103 12.93 5.36 -4.03
N ARG A 104 12.27 4.33 -3.49
CA ARG A 104 11.16 4.42 -2.54
C ARG A 104 11.46 3.56 -1.30
N SER A 105 10.70 3.75 -0.24
CA SER A 105 10.80 2.90 0.95
C SER A 105 9.51 2.10 1.15
N ILE A 106 9.62 0.79 1.40
CA ILE A 106 8.50 0.02 1.95
C ILE A 106 8.54 0.16 3.46
N ARG A 107 7.46 0.65 4.06
CA ARG A 107 7.30 0.82 5.50
C ARG A 107 6.26 -0.15 6.02
N LEU A 108 6.69 -1.11 6.83
CA LEU A 108 5.79 -1.99 7.56
C LEU A 108 5.52 -1.41 8.95
N ILE A 109 4.26 -1.08 9.23
CA ILE A 109 3.80 -0.58 10.51
C ILE A 109 3.25 -1.78 11.30
N ASP A 110 4.05 -2.30 12.24
CA ASP A 110 3.63 -3.38 13.12
C ASP A 110 2.94 -2.78 14.35
N GLY A 111 1.70 -3.20 14.58
CA GLY A 111 0.90 -2.81 15.74
C GLY A 111 0.73 -3.95 16.74
N PRO A 112 0.37 -3.64 18.00
CA PRO A 112 -0.03 -4.66 18.95
C PRO A 112 -1.16 -5.53 18.40
N GLY A 113 -1.18 -6.80 18.80
CA GLY A 113 -2.24 -7.73 18.42
C GLY A 113 -3.62 -7.25 18.86
N VAL A 114 -4.58 -7.42 17.98
CA VAL A 114 -6.01 -7.39 18.35
C VAL A 114 -6.32 -8.72 19.02
N GLY A 115 -7.36 -8.81 19.85
CA GLY A 115 -7.66 -10.09 20.47
C GLY A 115 -6.72 -10.52 21.62
N ASP A 116 -6.17 -9.58 22.39
CA ASP A 116 -5.37 -9.82 23.61
C ASP A 116 -6.20 -10.37 24.80
N THR A 117 -5.72 -11.35 25.57
CA THR A 117 -6.45 -11.89 26.74
C THR A 117 -6.69 -10.89 27.89
N ARG A 118 -5.90 -9.80 27.95
CA ARG A 118 -6.16 -8.61 28.80
C ARG A 118 -7.43 -7.87 28.38
N GLY A 119 -7.84 -8.12 27.13
CA GLY A 119 -9.04 -7.88 26.33
C GLY A 119 -9.65 -6.50 26.23
N VAL A 120 -10.95 -6.41 25.94
CA VAL A 120 -11.61 -5.28 25.24
C VAL A 120 -11.14 -3.85 25.62
N ASP A 121 -10.88 -3.54 26.90
CA ASP A 121 -10.29 -2.24 27.30
C ASP A 121 -8.89 -2.01 26.74
N HIS A 122 -8.04 -3.02 26.81
CA HIS A 122 -6.70 -3.04 26.25
C HIS A 122 -6.74 -3.04 24.73
N GLU A 123 -7.77 -3.64 24.13
CA GLU A 123 -7.96 -3.65 22.68
C GLU A 123 -8.34 -2.27 22.15
N ALA A 124 -9.25 -1.56 22.82
CA ALA A 124 -9.54 -0.16 22.51
C ALA A 124 -8.29 0.74 22.64
N ARG A 125 -7.43 0.47 23.64
CA ARG A 125 -6.12 1.14 23.77
C ARG A 125 -5.24 0.85 22.57
N ASN A 126 -5.09 -0.42 22.21
CA ASN A 126 -4.27 -0.86 21.09
C ASN A 126 -4.68 -0.14 19.79
N PHE A 127 -5.98 -0.06 19.50
CA PHE A 127 -6.47 0.67 18.33
C PHE A 127 -6.23 2.16 18.40
N GLU A 128 -6.46 2.80 19.55
CA GLU A 128 -6.17 4.23 19.72
C GLU A 128 -4.67 4.52 19.54
N HIS A 129 -3.80 3.66 20.07
CA HIS A 129 -2.37 3.73 19.85
C HIS A 129 -2.00 3.55 18.37
N ILE A 130 -2.63 2.61 17.66
CA ILE A 130 -2.44 2.42 16.22
C ILE A 130 -2.86 3.69 15.46
N LEU A 131 -4.05 4.23 15.73
CA LEU A 131 -4.56 5.44 15.06
C LEU A 131 -3.67 6.67 15.33
N SER A 132 -3.24 6.86 16.58
CA SER A 132 -2.30 7.92 16.96
C SER A 132 -0.90 7.71 16.41
N TYR A 133 -0.51 6.48 16.08
CA TYR A 133 0.80 6.22 15.49
C TYR A 133 0.76 6.49 13.98
N ILE A 134 -0.28 6.02 13.29
CA ILE A 134 -0.42 6.23 11.85
C ILE A 134 -0.71 7.70 11.51
N SER A 135 -1.19 8.51 12.46
CA SER A 135 -1.44 9.94 12.26
C SER A 135 -0.22 10.76 11.85
N ASN A 136 0.98 10.21 12.04
CA ASN A 136 2.23 10.80 11.58
C ASN A 136 2.46 10.65 10.06
N TYR A 137 1.61 9.90 9.35
CA TYR A 137 1.70 9.66 7.91
C TYR A 137 0.52 10.30 7.16
N GLU A 138 0.76 10.75 5.93
CA GLU A 138 -0.28 11.34 5.07
C GLU A 138 -1.24 10.28 4.51
N HIS A 139 -0.70 9.11 4.11
CA HIS A 139 -1.45 8.04 3.47
C HIS A 139 -1.01 6.63 3.89
N LEU A 140 -1.89 5.66 3.68
CA LEU A 140 -1.60 4.22 3.64
C LEU A 140 -1.77 3.68 2.22
N ASN A 141 -0.91 2.75 1.83
CA ASN A 141 -1.02 2.00 0.57
C ASN A 141 -1.77 0.68 0.77
N GLY A 142 -1.60 0.04 1.92
CA GLY A 142 -2.22 -1.25 2.21
C GLY A 142 -2.48 -1.47 3.70
N ILE A 143 -3.56 -2.18 4.00
CA ILE A 143 -3.93 -2.63 5.35
C ILE A 143 -3.99 -4.15 5.33
N CYS A 144 -2.96 -4.80 5.85
CA CYS A 144 -2.89 -6.25 5.92
C CYS A 144 -3.56 -6.76 7.20
N ILE A 145 -4.63 -7.54 7.08
CA ILE A 145 -5.28 -8.21 8.19
C ILE A 145 -4.87 -9.69 8.18
N LEU A 146 -4.13 -10.10 9.21
CA LEU A 146 -3.54 -11.43 9.32
C LEU A 146 -4.46 -12.41 10.05
N PHE A 147 -4.53 -13.65 9.56
CA PHE A 147 -5.35 -14.75 10.06
C PHE A 147 -4.59 -16.08 10.10
N LYS A 148 -4.97 -16.97 11.02
CA LYS A 148 -4.69 -18.41 10.88
C LYS A 148 -5.79 -19.07 10.04
N PRO A 149 -5.49 -20.04 9.18
CA PRO A 149 -6.47 -20.65 8.27
C PRO A 149 -7.36 -21.70 8.94
N GLU A 150 -7.02 -22.19 10.14
CA GLU A 150 -7.77 -23.24 10.86
C GLU A 150 -8.77 -22.71 11.90
N VAL A 151 -9.19 -21.45 11.83
CA VAL A 151 -10.21 -20.93 12.76
C VAL A 151 -11.57 -21.53 12.36
N THR A 152 -12.02 -22.53 13.12
CA THR A 152 -13.23 -23.31 12.81
C THR A 152 -14.51 -22.72 13.40
N ARG A 153 -14.40 -21.88 14.44
CA ARG A 153 -15.54 -21.29 15.15
C ARG A 153 -15.50 -19.77 15.09
N LEU A 154 -16.63 -19.19 14.70
CA LEU A 154 -16.89 -17.77 14.86
C LEU A 154 -17.23 -17.52 16.33
N ASP A 155 -16.22 -17.54 17.20
CA ASP A 155 -16.48 -17.17 18.58
C ASP A 155 -16.86 -15.68 18.68
N ILE A 156 -17.49 -15.32 19.80
CA ILE A 156 -17.92 -13.93 20.06
C ILE A 156 -16.73 -12.97 19.96
N TYR A 157 -15.53 -13.46 20.24
CA TYR A 157 -14.33 -12.68 20.35
C TYR A 157 -13.72 -12.35 18.98
N PHE A 158 -13.57 -13.33 18.09
CA PHE A 158 -13.15 -13.19 16.71
C PHE A 158 -14.12 -12.28 15.93
N ARG A 159 -15.43 -12.47 16.11
CA ARG A 159 -16.44 -11.58 15.52
C ARG A 159 -16.31 -10.15 16.04
N TYR A 160 -16.06 -9.99 17.34
CA TYR A 160 -15.80 -8.68 17.94
C TYR A 160 -14.54 -8.05 17.35
N CYS A 161 -13.40 -8.75 17.34
CA CYS A 161 -12.11 -8.25 16.85
C CYS A 161 -12.21 -7.75 15.41
N ILE A 162 -12.85 -8.50 14.51
CA ILE A 162 -12.98 -8.10 13.10
C ILE A 162 -13.94 -6.93 12.92
N LYS A 163 -15.07 -6.90 13.63
CA LYS A 163 -15.99 -5.76 13.59
C LYS A 163 -15.34 -4.51 14.17
N GLU A 164 -14.65 -4.63 15.29
CA GLU A 164 -13.93 -3.54 15.93
C GLU A 164 -12.81 -3.00 15.04
N LEU A 165 -12.06 -3.88 14.37
CA LEU A 165 -11.03 -3.49 13.41
C LEU A 165 -11.61 -2.69 12.25
N LEU A 166 -12.67 -3.20 11.62
CA LEU A 166 -13.29 -2.55 10.46
C LEU A 166 -14.05 -1.27 10.85
N ARG A 167 -14.44 -1.11 12.11
CA ARG A 167 -15.17 0.07 12.62
C ARG A 167 -14.39 1.36 12.45
N HIS A 168 -13.07 1.29 12.61
CA HIS A 168 -12.15 2.44 12.53
C HIS A 168 -11.67 2.71 11.10
N LEU A 169 -11.98 1.84 10.14
CA LEU A 169 -11.56 2.00 8.75
C LEU A 169 -12.60 2.79 7.98
N HIS A 170 -12.12 3.78 7.24
CA HIS A 170 -12.93 4.56 6.32
C HIS A 170 -13.37 3.69 5.12
N VAL A 171 -14.56 3.93 4.56
CA VAL A 171 -15.10 3.16 3.42
C VAL A 171 -14.15 3.12 2.22
N ASN A 172 -13.44 4.23 1.97
CA ASN A 172 -12.45 4.34 0.89
C ASN A 172 -11.24 3.40 1.08
N ALA A 173 -10.99 2.92 2.30
CA ALA A 173 -9.90 1.98 2.55
C ALA A 173 -10.23 0.54 2.13
N LYS A 174 -11.48 0.23 1.74
CA LYS A 174 -11.94 -1.14 1.45
C LYS A 174 -11.07 -1.86 0.42
N ASP A 175 -10.59 -1.15 -0.60
CA ASP A 175 -9.78 -1.70 -1.69
C ASP A 175 -8.29 -1.81 -1.34
N ASN A 176 -7.88 -1.18 -0.22
CA ASN A 176 -6.55 -1.30 0.38
C ASN A 176 -6.46 -2.46 1.39
N ILE A 177 -7.57 -3.14 1.70
CA ILE A 177 -7.59 -4.27 2.65
C ILE A 177 -7.05 -5.55 1.97
N MET A 178 -6.00 -6.11 2.56
CA MET A 178 -5.38 -7.37 2.16
C MET A 178 -5.58 -8.43 3.25
N PHE A 179 -6.16 -9.57 2.90
CA PHE A 179 -6.34 -10.71 3.80
C PHE A 179 -5.10 -11.61 3.73
N VAL A 180 -4.39 -11.77 4.84
CA VAL A 180 -3.10 -12.48 4.88
C VAL A 180 -3.23 -13.70 5.77
N PHE A 181 -3.16 -14.90 5.21
CA PHE A 181 -3.23 -16.15 5.96
C PHE A 181 -1.83 -16.65 6.27
N THR A 182 -1.46 -16.63 7.55
CA THR A 182 -0.19 -17.19 8.05
C THR A 182 -0.34 -18.68 8.33
N ASN A 183 0.78 -19.39 8.47
CA ASN A 183 0.78 -20.84 8.76
C ASN A 183 -0.01 -21.67 7.73
N SER A 184 -0.05 -21.21 6.48
CA SER A 184 -0.92 -21.78 5.44
C SER A 184 -0.53 -23.15 4.90
N ARG A 185 0.61 -23.71 5.33
CA ARG A 185 1.04 -25.06 4.92
C ARG A 185 0.01 -26.13 5.31
N ALA A 186 -0.56 -26.03 6.51
CA ALA A 186 -1.54 -27.02 7.01
C ALA A 186 -2.82 -27.07 6.18
N THR A 187 -3.08 -26.04 5.37
CA THR A 187 -4.21 -25.98 4.43
C THR A 187 -3.77 -26.02 2.97
N PHE A 188 -2.56 -26.51 2.69
CA PHE A 188 -1.98 -26.58 1.34
C PHE A 188 -1.94 -25.23 0.62
N TYR A 189 -1.61 -24.16 1.35
CA TYR A 189 -1.57 -22.78 0.88
C TYR A 189 -2.94 -22.31 0.36
N ARG A 190 -3.98 -22.55 1.17
CA ARG A 190 -5.36 -22.13 0.90
C ARG A 190 -5.94 -21.46 2.16
N PRO A 191 -6.93 -20.55 2.03
CA PRO A 191 -7.45 -19.76 3.15
C PRO A 191 -8.21 -20.57 4.23
N GLY A 192 -8.36 -21.89 4.05
CA GLY A 192 -8.86 -22.82 5.07
C GLY A 192 -10.28 -22.56 5.54
N GLU A 193 -10.62 -23.07 6.73
CA GLU A 193 -11.96 -22.97 7.34
C GLU A 193 -12.33 -21.54 7.74
N THR A 194 -11.33 -20.71 8.07
CA THR A 194 -11.51 -19.29 8.39
C THR A 194 -12.22 -18.52 7.27
N THR A 195 -12.03 -18.93 6.00
CA THR A 195 -12.72 -18.39 4.83
C THR A 195 -14.24 -18.32 5.02
N ARG A 196 -14.84 -19.39 5.54
CA ARG A 196 -16.29 -19.48 5.72
C ARG A 196 -16.78 -18.43 6.72
N LEU A 197 -16.02 -18.24 7.80
CA LEU A 197 -16.34 -17.29 8.86
C LEU A 197 -16.23 -15.85 8.36
N LEU A 198 -15.16 -15.54 7.64
CA LEU A 198 -14.97 -14.22 7.02
C LEU A 198 -16.07 -13.91 6.01
N LYS A 199 -16.44 -14.85 5.14
CA LYS A 199 -17.55 -14.66 4.19
C LYS A 199 -18.87 -14.33 4.88
N VAL A 200 -19.19 -14.98 6.00
CA VAL A 200 -20.39 -14.65 6.79
C VAL A 200 -20.30 -13.23 7.33
N LEU A 201 -19.17 -12.85 7.92
CA LEU A 201 -18.98 -11.50 8.46
C LEU A 201 -19.06 -10.42 7.38
N LEU A 202 -18.38 -10.60 6.25
CA LEU A 202 -18.38 -9.66 5.14
C LEU A 202 -19.76 -9.55 4.49
N LYS A 203 -20.50 -10.67 4.39
CA LYS A 203 -21.88 -10.66 3.91
C LYS A 203 -22.79 -9.88 4.86
N GLU A 204 -22.68 -10.09 6.17
CA GLU A 204 -23.43 -9.31 7.15
C GLU A 204 -23.11 -7.81 7.05
N LEU A 205 -21.85 -7.44 6.82
CA LEU A 205 -21.46 -6.03 6.64
C LEU A 205 -22.09 -5.46 5.36
N HIS A 206 -22.01 -6.18 4.25
CA HIS A 206 -22.64 -5.75 3.00
C HIS A 206 -24.16 -5.61 3.14
N GLU A 207 -24.84 -6.58 3.75
CA GLU A 207 -26.30 -6.54 3.97
C GLU A 207 -26.73 -5.36 4.86
N ASN A 208 -25.92 -4.96 5.84
CA ASN A 208 -26.25 -3.87 6.76
C ASN A 208 -25.82 -2.48 6.26
N ASN A 209 -24.76 -2.38 5.45
CA ASN A 209 -24.10 -1.11 5.12
C ASN A 209 -23.97 -0.82 3.61
N GLY A 210 -24.24 -1.79 2.75
CA GLY A 210 -24.01 -1.66 1.30
C GLY A 210 -22.52 -1.62 0.90
N VAL A 211 -21.59 -1.73 1.84
CA VAL A 211 -20.15 -1.75 1.57
C VAL A 211 -19.70 -3.16 1.24
N GLU A 212 -19.25 -3.37 0.01
CA GLU A 212 -18.61 -4.62 -0.41
C GLU A 212 -17.09 -4.51 -0.21
N VAL A 213 -16.57 -5.19 0.82
CA VAL A 213 -15.13 -5.40 0.98
C VAL A 213 -14.72 -6.60 0.13
N PRO A 214 -13.81 -6.45 -0.85
CA PRO A 214 -13.41 -7.54 -1.71
C PRO A 214 -12.85 -8.70 -0.89
N PHE A 215 -13.19 -9.94 -1.23
CA PHE A 215 -12.54 -11.13 -0.66
C PHE A 215 -12.38 -12.18 -1.75
N ASN A 216 -11.29 -12.03 -2.51
CA ASN A 216 -11.00 -12.83 -3.69
C ASN A 216 -9.49 -13.11 -3.81
N ILE A 217 -9.10 -13.78 -4.90
CA ILE A 217 -7.70 -14.17 -5.15
C ILE A 217 -6.76 -12.96 -5.21
N HIS A 218 -7.21 -11.80 -5.67
CA HIS A 218 -6.36 -10.63 -5.86
C HIS A 218 -5.97 -9.95 -4.56
N ASN A 219 -6.78 -10.05 -3.50
CA ASN A 219 -6.52 -9.42 -2.20
C ASN A 219 -6.38 -10.40 -1.03
N THR A 220 -6.22 -11.70 -1.32
CA THR A 220 -6.04 -12.74 -0.30
C THR A 220 -4.72 -13.48 -0.54
N PHE A 221 -3.85 -13.55 0.47
CA PHE A 221 -2.46 -14.04 0.35
C PHE A 221 -2.13 -15.15 1.34
N MET A 222 -1.24 -16.06 0.94
CA MET A 222 -0.91 -17.29 1.68
C MET A 222 0.57 -17.30 2.07
N PHE A 223 0.86 -17.16 3.36
CA PHE A 223 2.21 -17.19 3.89
C PHE A 223 2.40 -18.39 4.82
N ASP A 224 3.60 -18.95 4.82
CA ASP A 224 3.98 -19.96 5.79
C ASP A 224 5.21 -19.52 6.56
N ASN A 225 4.95 -19.07 7.78
CA ASN A 225 5.94 -18.53 8.71
C ASN A 225 6.87 -19.61 9.29
N GLU A 226 6.58 -20.89 9.02
CA GLU A 226 7.33 -22.03 9.56
C GLU A 226 8.72 -22.19 8.92
N SER A 227 8.95 -21.64 7.72
CA SER A 227 10.28 -21.59 7.09
C SER A 227 11.28 -20.75 7.91
N PHE A 228 10.86 -19.61 8.45
CA PHE A 228 11.67 -18.80 9.38
C PHE A 228 11.91 -19.52 10.70
N ARG A 229 10.88 -20.19 11.26
CA ARG A 229 11.02 -20.97 12.51
C ARG A 229 12.01 -22.11 12.34
N PHE A 230 11.92 -22.85 11.25
CA PHE A 230 12.87 -23.88 10.88
C PHE A 230 14.30 -23.34 10.79
N LEU A 231 14.49 -22.22 10.08
CA LEU A 231 15.79 -21.57 9.98
C LEU A 231 16.35 -21.19 11.36
N ALA A 232 15.51 -20.60 12.22
CA ALA A 232 15.89 -20.25 13.59
C ALA A 232 16.31 -21.46 14.44
N VAL A 233 15.57 -22.58 14.34
CA VAL A 233 15.89 -23.83 15.05
C VAL A 233 17.24 -24.39 14.60
N CYS A 234 17.49 -24.46 13.30
CA CYS A 234 18.76 -24.93 12.74
C CYS A 234 19.93 -24.06 13.22
N LYS A 235 19.74 -22.75 13.31
CA LYS A 235 20.77 -21.81 13.78
C LYS A 235 21.07 -21.92 15.28
N GLN A 236 20.19 -22.54 16.06
CA GLN A 236 20.47 -22.93 17.45
C GLN A 236 21.14 -24.30 17.58
N GLY A 237 21.53 -24.94 16.47
CA GLY A 237 22.22 -26.24 16.47
C GLY A 237 21.30 -27.45 16.62
N LEU A 238 19.98 -27.24 16.56
CA LEU A 238 18.98 -28.30 16.69
C LEU A 238 18.69 -28.94 15.32
N ASN A 239 19.50 -29.93 14.96
CA ASN A 239 19.46 -30.53 13.62
C ASN A 239 18.38 -31.62 13.42
N PHE A 240 17.62 -32.00 14.44
CA PHE A 240 16.61 -33.07 14.33
C PHE A 240 15.49 -32.74 13.31
N VAL A 241 15.23 -31.45 13.07
CA VAL A 241 14.27 -30.97 12.06
C VAL A 241 14.77 -31.09 10.61
N MET A 242 16.07 -31.33 10.39
CA MET A 242 16.67 -31.33 9.03
C MET A 242 16.08 -32.38 8.08
N LYS A 243 15.47 -33.45 8.61
CA LYS A 243 14.76 -34.47 7.83
C LYS A 243 13.62 -33.87 6.98
N GLU A 244 13.05 -32.74 7.41
CA GLU A 244 11.91 -32.08 6.76
C GLU A 244 12.32 -30.87 5.89
N LYS A 245 13.62 -30.60 5.72
CA LYS A 245 14.17 -29.43 5.02
C LYS A 245 13.52 -29.13 3.67
N LYS A 246 13.21 -30.18 2.88
CA LYS A 246 12.56 -30.03 1.57
C LYS A 246 11.19 -29.33 1.66
N ASN A 247 10.40 -29.67 2.67
CA ASN A 247 9.07 -29.08 2.89
C ASN A 247 9.18 -27.59 3.26
N TYR A 248 10.19 -27.26 4.09
CA TYR A 248 10.47 -25.87 4.46
C TYR A 248 11.04 -25.04 3.30
N SER A 249 11.78 -25.67 2.39
CA SER A 249 12.29 -25.02 1.18
C SER A 249 11.17 -24.67 0.21
N GLU A 250 10.19 -25.56 0.04
CA GLU A 250 8.99 -25.27 -0.77
C GLU A 250 8.15 -24.14 -0.16
N SER A 251 7.98 -24.15 1.17
CA SER A 251 7.31 -23.09 1.93
C SER A 251 7.98 -21.72 1.78
N TRP A 252 9.31 -21.68 1.79
CA TRP A 252 10.09 -20.48 1.53
C TRP A 252 9.77 -19.91 0.14
N ASN A 253 9.87 -20.74 -0.91
CA ASN A 253 9.60 -20.31 -2.28
C ASN A 253 8.17 -19.80 -2.46
N LYS A 254 7.17 -20.48 -1.87
CA LYS A 254 5.77 -20.04 -1.89
C LYS A 254 5.58 -18.68 -1.20
N SER A 255 6.24 -18.48 -0.06
CA SER A 255 6.15 -17.21 0.67
C SER A 255 6.79 -16.06 -0.11
N VAL A 256 7.92 -16.29 -0.80
CA VAL A 256 8.59 -15.33 -1.69
C VAL A 256 7.68 -14.91 -2.87
N GLU A 257 7.01 -15.87 -3.51
CA GLU A 257 6.02 -15.59 -4.57
C GLU A 257 4.87 -14.70 -4.05
N GLU A 258 4.35 -15.02 -2.86
CA GLU A 258 3.22 -14.32 -2.26
C GLU A 258 3.59 -12.92 -1.73
N PHE A 259 4.83 -12.70 -1.26
CA PHE A 259 5.33 -11.37 -0.93
C PHE A 259 5.34 -10.47 -2.17
N SER A 260 5.86 -10.98 -3.30
CA SER A 260 5.89 -10.24 -4.56
C SER A 260 4.48 -9.87 -5.00
N ARG A 261 3.55 -10.83 -4.94
CA ARG A 261 2.14 -10.61 -5.30
C ARG A 261 1.46 -9.59 -4.39
N LEU A 262 1.73 -9.62 -3.09
CA LEU A 262 1.19 -8.67 -2.10
C LEU A 262 1.64 -7.25 -2.41
N ILE A 263 2.93 -7.03 -2.62
CA ILE A 263 3.46 -5.69 -2.92
C ILE A 263 2.93 -5.16 -4.26
N ILE A 264 2.85 -6.00 -5.30
CA ILE A 264 2.24 -5.61 -6.59
C ILE A 264 0.80 -5.14 -6.39
N ARG A 265 0.00 -5.90 -5.64
CA ARG A 265 -1.41 -5.54 -5.39
C ARG A 265 -1.55 -4.23 -4.63
N ILE A 266 -0.69 -4.00 -3.62
CA ILE A 266 -0.67 -2.77 -2.81
C ILE A 266 -0.31 -1.56 -3.68
N LEU A 267 0.62 -1.70 -4.62
CA LEU A 267 1.01 -0.64 -5.55
C LEU A 267 -0.06 -0.30 -6.59
N GLN A 268 -1.01 -1.21 -6.83
CA GLN A 268 -2.16 -0.99 -7.69
C GLN A 268 -3.33 -0.31 -6.97
N CYS A 269 -3.28 -0.16 -5.63
CA CYS A 269 -4.29 0.56 -4.87
C CYS A 269 -4.07 2.07 -4.96
N ASP A 270 -5.16 2.82 -4.93
CA ASP A 270 -5.12 4.26 -4.66
C ASP A 270 -4.60 4.53 -3.24
N LEU A 271 -3.97 5.69 -3.06
CA LEU A 271 -3.48 6.12 -1.75
C LEU A 271 -4.66 6.42 -0.83
N HIS A 272 -4.71 5.76 0.32
CA HIS A 272 -5.74 6.01 1.31
C HIS A 272 -5.29 7.08 2.30
N ALA A 273 -5.98 8.23 2.35
CA ALA A 273 -5.63 9.33 3.24
C ALA A 273 -5.85 8.96 4.72
N VAL A 274 -4.82 9.07 5.56
CA VAL A 274 -4.93 8.76 7.00
C VAL A 274 -5.88 9.72 7.71
N LYS A 275 -5.97 10.97 7.22
CA LYS A 275 -6.89 12.00 7.75
C LYS A 275 -8.34 11.50 7.76
N ASP A 276 -8.76 10.72 6.76
CA ASP A 276 -10.12 10.17 6.66
C ASP A 276 -10.43 9.22 7.83
N MET A 277 -9.47 8.35 8.20
CA MET A 277 -9.60 7.46 9.37
C MET A 277 -9.63 8.24 10.69
N GLN A 278 -8.81 9.28 10.83
CA GLN A 278 -8.81 10.13 12.03
C GLN A 278 -10.18 10.78 12.23
N SER A 279 -10.75 11.36 11.18
CA SER A 279 -12.03 12.05 11.26
C SER A 279 -13.20 11.11 11.51
N LEU A 280 -13.16 9.91 10.94
CA LEU A 280 -14.12 8.86 11.29
C LEU A 280 -14.05 8.55 12.80
N ASN A 281 -12.85 8.33 13.33
CA ASN A 281 -12.67 8.03 14.76
C ASN A 281 -13.06 9.21 15.66
N GLU A 282 -12.71 10.44 15.29
CA GLU A 282 -13.11 11.66 16.01
C GLU A 282 -14.63 11.84 16.03
N ALA A 283 -15.30 11.64 14.88
CA ALA A 283 -16.77 11.70 14.80
C ALA A 283 -17.42 10.61 15.67
N GLN A 284 -16.88 9.38 15.68
CA GLN A 284 -17.37 8.29 16.54
C GLN A 284 -17.25 8.66 18.03
N LEU A 285 -16.07 9.16 18.44
CA LEU A 285 -15.83 9.62 19.80
C LEU A 285 -16.75 10.77 20.20
N LEU A 286 -17.01 11.72 19.29
CA LEU A 286 -17.90 12.85 19.52
C LEU A 286 -19.34 12.40 19.72
N ILE A 287 -19.89 11.55 18.84
CA ILE A 287 -21.27 11.04 18.97
C ILE A 287 -21.43 10.29 20.28
N HIS A 288 -20.51 9.39 20.60
CA HIS A 288 -20.54 8.65 21.85
C HIS A 288 -20.54 9.57 23.08
N LYS A 289 -19.70 10.62 23.09
CA LYS A 289 -19.64 11.60 24.19
C LYS A 289 -20.86 12.53 24.26
N LEU A 290 -21.45 12.88 23.12
CA LEU A 290 -22.57 13.82 23.03
C LEU A 290 -23.92 13.18 23.32
N SER A 291 -24.06 11.86 23.10
CA SER A 291 -25.38 11.21 23.09
C SER A 291 -26.20 11.42 24.37
N ARG A 292 -25.59 11.20 25.54
CA ARG A 292 -26.28 11.45 26.82
C ARG A 292 -26.48 12.95 27.12
N PRO A 293 -25.44 13.82 27.07
CA PRO A 293 -25.62 15.25 27.30
C PRO A 293 -26.68 15.89 26.40
N VAL A 294 -26.72 15.52 25.11
CA VAL A 294 -27.74 15.99 24.16
C VAL A 294 -29.12 15.58 24.61
N ALA A 295 -29.33 14.31 24.95
CA ALA A 295 -30.63 13.85 25.45
C ALA A 295 -31.04 14.57 26.76
N GLU A 296 -30.09 14.86 27.65
CA GLU A 296 -30.33 15.58 28.93
C GLU A 296 -30.75 17.04 28.67
N ILE A 297 -30.18 17.67 27.66
CA ILE A 297 -30.47 19.06 27.27
C ILE A 297 -31.77 19.15 26.47
N VAL A 298 -32.03 18.23 25.55
CA VAL A 298 -33.34 18.15 24.86
C VAL A 298 -34.45 17.93 25.88
N THR A 299 -34.23 17.08 26.89
CA THR A 299 -35.19 16.93 28.01
C THR A 299 -35.38 18.24 28.78
N LEU A 300 -34.30 18.97 29.08
CA LEU A 300 -34.39 20.30 29.73
C LEU A 300 -35.17 21.31 28.87
N ILE A 301 -34.96 21.32 27.55
CA ILE A 301 -35.69 22.19 26.62
C ILE A 301 -37.19 21.88 26.68
N GLN A 302 -37.57 20.61 26.63
CA GLN A 302 -38.98 20.20 26.71
C GLN A 302 -39.62 20.57 28.05
N GLU A 303 -38.91 20.39 29.17
CA GLU A 303 -39.37 20.83 30.48
C GLU A 303 -39.57 22.36 30.54
N ASN A 304 -38.66 23.13 29.94
CA ASN A 304 -38.77 24.59 29.87
C ASN A 304 -39.92 25.07 28.98
N ILE A 305 -40.19 24.38 27.87
CA ILE A 305 -41.37 24.64 27.03
C ILE A 305 -42.66 24.37 27.83
N LEU A 306 -42.71 23.27 28.58
CA LEU A 306 -43.85 22.95 29.44
C LEU A 306 -44.07 24.02 30.52
N LEU A 307 -43.00 24.40 31.24
CA LEU A 307 -43.08 25.44 32.27
C LEU A 307 -43.54 26.79 31.70
N ALA A 308 -43.02 27.18 30.54
CA ALA A 308 -43.41 28.39 29.83
C ALA A 308 -44.90 28.38 29.45
N LYS A 309 -45.42 27.26 28.92
CA LYS A 309 -46.84 27.08 28.59
C LYS A 309 -47.73 27.16 29.84
N GLN A 310 -47.38 26.43 30.90
CA GLN A 310 -48.13 26.45 32.16
C GLN A 310 -48.15 27.85 32.79
N TYR A 311 -47.03 28.58 32.71
CA TYR A 311 -46.97 29.95 33.17
C TYR A 311 -47.85 30.89 32.31
N LYS A 312 -47.85 30.71 30.98
CA LYS A 312 -48.74 31.44 30.07
C LYS A 312 -50.22 31.22 30.40
N GLU A 313 -50.62 29.98 30.67
CA GLU A 313 -52.00 29.64 31.06
C GLU A 313 -52.39 30.27 32.41
N LYS A 314 -51.47 30.27 33.39
CA LYS A 314 -51.69 30.97 34.66
C LYS A 314 -51.90 32.48 34.47
N LEU A 315 -51.16 33.10 33.55
CA LEU A 315 -51.35 34.51 33.21
C LEU A 315 -52.67 34.80 32.48
N LEU A 316 -53.17 33.85 31.68
CA LEU A 316 -54.49 33.96 31.03
C LEU A 316 -55.64 33.87 32.05
N ASN A 317 -55.47 33.04 33.08
CA ASN A 317 -56.52 32.73 34.06
C ASN A 317 -56.55 33.67 35.28
N ASN A 318 -55.50 34.47 35.52
CA ASN A 318 -55.43 35.41 36.64
C ASN A 318 -55.98 36.80 36.27
N SER A 319 -57.11 37.18 36.86
CA SER A 319 -57.79 38.48 36.66
C SER A 319 -57.16 39.66 37.41
N THR A 320 -56.15 39.41 38.25
CA THR A 320 -55.48 40.42 39.08
C THR A 320 -54.21 40.95 38.40
N ASN A 321 -54.14 42.27 38.20
CA ASN A 321 -53.04 43.02 37.55
C ASN A 321 -51.64 42.90 38.19
N GLN A 322 -51.37 41.94 39.08
CA GLN A 322 -50.03 41.68 39.61
C GLN A 322 -49.31 40.67 38.71
N VAL A 323 -48.61 41.18 37.71
CA VAL A 323 -47.76 40.34 36.86
C VAL A 323 -46.36 40.29 37.46
N SER A 324 -45.81 39.08 37.61
CA SER A 324 -44.43 38.88 38.04
C SER A 324 -43.48 39.15 36.88
N ASN A 325 -42.47 40.00 37.07
CA ASN A 325 -41.44 40.32 36.06
C ASN A 325 -40.38 39.20 35.94
N LYS A 326 -40.71 38.00 36.40
CA LYS A 326 -39.85 36.82 36.50
C LYS A 326 -40.53 35.64 35.83
N ILE A 327 -39.96 35.17 34.72
CA ILE A 327 -40.45 33.99 34.00
C ILE A 327 -39.74 32.76 34.55
N PRO A 328 -40.46 31.76 35.09
CA PRO A 328 -39.84 30.55 35.61
C PRO A 328 -39.19 29.75 34.47
N GLN A 329 -37.99 29.23 34.72
CA GLN A 329 -37.31 28.29 33.85
C GLN A 329 -36.49 27.31 34.69
N LYS A 330 -36.03 26.23 34.09
CA LYS A 330 -35.02 25.34 34.63
C LYS A 330 -33.69 25.58 33.92
N THR A 331 -32.62 25.50 34.70
CA THR A 331 -31.23 25.51 34.21
C THR A 331 -30.53 24.23 34.63
N GLY A 332 -29.74 23.63 33.74
CA GLY A 332 -28.95 22.44 34.01
C GLY A 332 -27.54 22.76 34.50
N LYS A 333 -26.96 21.84 35.27
CA LYS A 333 -25.55 21.84 35.66
C LYS A 333 -25.01 20.41 35.69
N PHE A 334 -23.91 20.19 34.99
CA PHE A 334 -23.14 18.95 35.09
C PHE A 334 -22.21 19.00 36.31
N VAL A 335 -22.41 18.07 37.23
CA VAL A 335 -21.61 17.94 38.46
C VAL A 335 -20.75 16.68 38.37
N PRO A 336 -19.42 16.81 38.30
CA PRO A 336 -18.53 15.65 38.23
C PRO A 336 -18.61 14.81 39.52
N LEU A 337 -18.57 13.50 39.35
CA LEU A 337 -18.49 12.55 40.45
C LEU A 337 -17.02 12.41 40.87
N ARG A 338 -16.78 12.26 42.18
CA ARG A 338 -15.43 12.02 42.73
C ARG A 338 -14.81 10.72 42.21
N GLU A 339 -15.66 9.72 42.00
CA GLU A 339 -15.27 8.42 41.48
C GLU A 339 -16.27 7.97 40.43
N ARG A 340 -15.78 7.22 39.44
CA ARG A 340 -16.65 6.60 38.43
C ARG A 340 -17.55 5.55 39.06
N LEU A 341 -18.83 5.58 38.69
CA LEU A 341 -19.83 4.61 39.14
C LEU A 341 -20.26 3.72 37.97
N THR A 342 -20.25 2.41 38.16
CA THR A 342 -21.03 1.49 37.33
C THR A 342 -22.44 1.42 37.90
N VAL A 343 -23.42 1.88 37.12
CA VAL A 343 -24.84 1.90 37.48
C VAL A 343 -25.64 0.98 36.59
N CYS A 344 -26.86 0.62 37.01
CA CYS A 344 -27.79 -0.17 36.23
C CYS A 344 -29.05 0.62 35.90
N VAL A 345 -29.38 0.69 34.60
CA VAL A 345 -30.55 1.43 34.07
C VAL A 345 -31.84 0.59 34.06
N SER A 346 -31.80 -0.65 34.55
CA SER A 346 -33.00 -1.50 34.66
C SER A 346 -34.02 -0.90 35.62
N GLU A 347 -35.32 -1.05 35.32
CA GLU A 347 -36.41 -0.50 36.12
C GLU A 347 -36.36 -0.87 37.60
N LYS A 348 -35.93 -2.10 37.94
CA LYS A 348 -35.77 -2.57 39.32
C LYS A 348 -34.54 -2.00 40.04
N CYS A 349 -33.64 -1.35 39.30
CA CYS A 349 -32.39 -0.77 39.79
C CYS A 349 -32.43 0.76 39.87
N THR A 350 -33.53 1.36 39.43
CA THR A 350 -33.76 2.80 39.46
C THR A 350 -34.93 3.11 40.40
N GLU A 351 -34.87 4.25 41.08
CA GLU A 351 -35.98 4.77 41.88
C GLU A 351 -36.17 6.26 41.64
N ILE A 352 -37.34 6.79 42.01
CA ILE A 352 -37.62 8.22 41.91
C ILE A 352 -37.32 8.84 43.27
N ILE A 353 -36.43 9.82 43.29
CA ILE A 353 -36.14 10.64 44.46
C ILE A 353 -36.64 12.06 44.25
N ASN A 354 -37.03 12.74 45.31
CA ASN A 354 -37.38 14.15 45.26
C ASN A 354 -36.23 14.98 45.84
N VAL A 355 -35.62 15.84 45.02
CA VAL A 355 -34.52 16.72 45.41
C VAL A 355 -34.93 18.14 45.10
N ASN A 356 -35.02 19.00 46.12
CA ASN A 356 -35.40 20.41 45.99
C ASN A 356 -36.74 20.63 45.26
N GLY A 357 -37.73 19.76 45.48
CA GLY A 357 -39.05 19.84 44.84
C GLY A 357 -39.11 19.27 43.41
N GLU A 358 -38.03 18.64 42.94
CA GLU A 358 -37.94 18.03 41.63
C GLU A 358 -37.76 16.51 41.72
N GLN A 359 -38.62 15.75 41.03
CA GLN A 359 -38.46 14.31 40.90
C GLN A 359 -37.34 13.95 39.92
N ARG A 360 -36.39 13.14 40.38
CA ARG A 360 -35.24 12.66 39.61
C ARG A 360 -35.16 11.14 39.69
N ILE A 361 -34.60 10.53 38.65
CA ILE A 361 -34.22 9.12 38.70
C ILE A 361 -32.89 9.02 39.44
N ASP A 362 -32.86 8.15 40.45
CA ASP A 362 -31.66 7.73 41.15
C ASP A 362 -31.34 6.27 40.82
N TYR A 363 -30.06 5.99 40.60
CA TYR A 363 -29.58 4.64 40.37
C TYR A 363 -29.32 3.96 41.72
N LYS A 364 -30.39 3.45 42.35
CA LYS A 364 -30.35 2.71 43.63
C LYS A 364 -29.20 1.70 43.71
N SER A 365 -28.91 1.03 42.59
CA SER A 365 -27.80 0.10 42.47
C SER A 365 -26.55 0.76 41.90
N ASN A 366 -25.72 1.34 42.78
CA ASN A 366 -24.30 1.61 42.47
C ASN A 366 -23.56 0.27 42.38
N CYS A 367 -23.73 -0.45 41.27
CA CYS A 367 -23.20 -1.80 41.02
C CYS A 367 -21.71 -1.91 41.34
N HIS A 368 -20.92 -0.88 41.00
CA HIS A 368 -19.51 -0.79 41.35
C HIS A 368 -19.12 0.69 41.53
N VAL A 369 -18.54 1.04 42.69
CA VAL A 369 -17.91 2.36 42.95
C VAL A 369 -16.40 2.27 42.69
N GLY A 370 -15.84 3.27 41.99
CA GLY A 370 -14.40 3.33 41.67
C GLY A 370 -14.02 2.26 40.65
N CYS A 371 -14.72 2.20 39.52
CA CYS A 371 -14.40 1.23 38.48
C CYS A 371 -13.09 1.58 37.78
N SER A 372 -12.07 0.73 37.99
CA SER A 372 -10.72 0.84 37.41
C SER A 372 -10.62 0.44 35.93
N LEU A 373 -11.74 0.09 35.27
CA LEU A 373 -11.74 -0.14 33.82
C LEU A 373 -11.49 1.19 33.09
N HIS A 374 -10.27 1.44 32.63
CA HIS A 374 -9.95 2.68 31.91
C HIS A 374 -10.41 2.63 30.44
N ARG A 375 -10.77 3.79 29.87
CA ARG A 375 -11.17 3.99 28.46
C ARG A 375 -12.46 3.30 28.00
N VAL A 376 -13.31 2.86 28.93
CA VAL A 376 -14.73 2.63 28.62
C VAL A 376 -15.30 3.96 28.12
N VAL A 377 -15.99 3.94 26.97
CA VAL A 377 -16.84 5.06 26.55
C VAL A 377 -17.81 5.32 27.70
N GLN A 378 -17.58 6.43 28.40
CA GLN A 378 -18.36 6.80 29.56
C GLN A 378 -19.76 7.15 29.07
N GLU A 379 -20.75 6.92 29.92
CA GLU A 379 -22.14 7.17 29.57
C GLU A 379 -22.53 6.44 28.28
N CYS A 380 -22.15 5.17 28.14
CA CYS A 380 -22.65 4.27 27.12
C CYS A 380 -23.37 3.08 27.79
N ILE A 381 -24.64 2.87 27.43
CA ILE A 381 -25.47 1.79 27.97
C ILE A 381 -25.04 0.48 27.31
N GLY A 382 -24.71 -0.51 28.13
CA GLY A 382 -24.37 -1.83 27.63
C GLY A 382 -23.11 -1.82 26.76
N HIS A 383 -22.11 -1.01 27.09
CA HIS A 383 -20.82 -1.08 26.42
C HIS A 383 -20.18 -2.48 26.68
N PRO A 384 -19.72 -3.24 25.65
CA PRO A 384 -19.23 -4.62 25.78
C PRO A 384 -18.16 -4.82 26.87
N ILE A 385 -17.30 -3.82 27.04
CA ILE A 385 -16.28 -3.74 28.09
C ILE A 385 -16.85 -3.95 29.51
N ILE A 386 -18.07 -3.47 29.79
CA ILE A 386 -18.65 -3.50 31.14
C ILE A 386 -18.80 -4.93 31.68
N LYS A 387 -18.81 -5.96 30.81
CA LYS A 387 -18.71 -7.38 31.22
C LYS A 387 -17.54 -7.67 32.16
N ARG A 388 -16.46 -6.87 32.08
CA ARG A 388 -15.23 -7.00 32.87
C ARG A 388 -15.27 -6.25 34.18
N CYS A 389 -16.33 -5.48 34.42
CA CYS A 389 -16.51 -4.80 35.69
C CYS A 389 -16.54 -5.86 36.79
N ARG A 390 -15.86 -5.64 37.92
CA ARG A 390 -15.82 -6.61 39.02
C ARG A 390 -17.22 -6.97 39.54
N ALA A 391 -18.19 -6.09 39.32
CA ALA A 391 -19.59 -6.33 39.66
C ALA A 391 -20.29 -7.30 38.69
N LEU A 392 -19.68 -7.73 37.59
CA LEU A 392 -20.27 -8.62 36.60
C LEU A 392 -19.68 -10.04 36.72
N LYS A 393 -20.51 -11.05 36.50
CA LYS A 393 -20.12 -12.47 36.41
C LYS A 393 -19.66 -12.77 34.99
N GLN A 394 -18.87 -13.84 34.81
CA GLN A 394 -18.48 -14.33 33.48
C GLN A 394 -19.69 -14.67 32.59
N THR A 395 -20.82 -15.06 33.20
CA THR A 395 -22.10 -15.31 32.49
C THR A 395 -22.78 -14.04 31.97
N GLY A 396 -22.27 -12.85 32.30
CA GLY A 396 -22.84 -11.56 31.89
C GLY A 396 -23.85 -10.95 32.87
N SER A 397 -24.20 -11.63 33.96
CA SER A 397 -25.11 -11.10 34.99
C SER A 397 -24.38 -10.35 36.10
N CYS A 398 -24.94 -9.25 36.59
CA CYS A 398 -24.37 -8.47 37.68
C CYS A 398 -24.50 -9.21 39.03
N ARG A 399 -23.41 -9.27 39.78
CA ARG A 399 -23.31 -9.80 41.15
C ARG A 399 -24.13 -8.99 42.15
N LYS A 400 -24.31 -7.67 41.93
CA LYS A 400 -25.02 -6.78 42.84
C LYS A 400 -26.54 -6.74 42.57
N CYS A 401 -26.95 -6.50 41.34
CA CYS A 401 -28.38 -6.32 41.01
C CYS A 401 -29.02 -7.48 40.21
N GLY A 402 -28.22 -8.44 39.77
CA GLY A 402 -28.69 -9.57 38.95
C GLY A 402 -29.04 -9.24 37.51
N CYS A 403 -29.01 -7.97 37.08
CA CYS A 403 -29.28 -7.57 35.69
C CYS A 403 -28.13 -7.98 34.76
N HIS A 404 -28.45 -8.19 33.49
CA HIS A 404 -27.45 -8.42 32.45
C HIS A 404 -26.60 -7.15 32.18
N TRP A 405 -25.34 -7.33 31.77
CA TRP A 405 -24.38 -6.24 31.51
C TRP A 405 -24.90 -5.22 30.48
N THR A 406 -25.76 -5.62 29.54
CA THR A 406 -26.40 -4.72 28.57
C THR A 406 -27.31 -3.66 29.20
N LYS A 407 -27.60 -3.75 30.50
CA LYS A 407 -28.37 -2.76 31.28
C LYS A 407 -27.48 -1.92 32.20
N HIS A 408 -26.17 -1.89 31.97
CA HIS A 408 -25.22 -1.17 32.82
C HIS A 408 -24.46 -0.11 32.03
N MET A 409 -24.08 0.97 32.69
CA MET A 409 -23.21 2.01 32.14
C MET A 409 -22.23 2.52 33.19
N HIS A 410 -21.14 3.14 32.74
CA HIS A 410 -20.29 3.95 33.60
C HIS A 410 -20.76 5.39 33.57
N ILE A 411 -20.94 6.00 34.74
CA ILE A 411 -21.22 7.43 34.86
C ILE A 411 -20.08 8.13 35.61
N THR A 412 -19.74 9.32 35.14
CA THR A 412 -18.70 10.18 35.72
C THR A 412 -19.23 11.54 36.16
N TYR A 413 -20.50 11.81 35.87
CA TYR A 413 -21.17 13.02 36.32
C TYR A 413 -22.62 12.72 36.72
N LYS A 414 -23.17 13.65 37.49
CA LYS A 414 -24.59 13.80 37.77
C LYS A 414 -25.09 15.05 37.08
N TYR A 415 -26.24 14.97 36.43
CA TYR A 415 -26.92 16.14 35.89
C TYR A 415 -27.92 16.68 36.91
N GLU A 416 -27.75 17.94 37.30
CA GLU A 416 -28.62 18.63 38.25
C GLU A 416 -29.41 19.72 37.53
N ARG A 417 -30.70 19.85 37.86
CA ARG A 417 -31.57 20.89 37.31
C ARG A 417 -32.03 21.79 38.44
N ASN A 418 -32.05 23.09 38.22
CA ASN A 418 -32.48 24.06 39.23
C ASN A 418 -33.53 24.96 38.62
N LEU A 419 -34.60 25.22 39.37
CA LEU A 419 -35.58 26.23 39.02
C LEU A 419 -34.94 27.61 39.21
N THR A 420 -34.92 28.39 38.14
CA THR A 420 -34.43 29.77 38.10
C THR A 420 -35.46 30.64 37.40
N TYR A 421 -35.17 31.94 37.28
CA TYR A 421 -36.08 32.90 36.70
C TYR A 421 -35.36 33.80 35.71
N ILE A 422 -35.99 34.05 34.56
CA ILE A 422 -35.56 35.09 33.62
C ILE A 422 -36.15 36.41 34.11
N GLU A 423 -35.29 37.38 34.40
CA GLU A 423 -35.72 38.73 34.74
C GLU A 423 -36.06 39.51 33.46
N ILE A 424 -37.24 40.13 33.44
CA ILE A 424 -37.69 40.98 32.34
C ILE A 424 -37.21 42.40 32.63
N ASP A 425 -36.42 42.98 31.71
CA ASP A 425 -35.88 44.33 31.85
C ASP A 425 -37.00 45.38 32.03
N ASN A 426 -36.93 46.15 33.13
CA ASN A 426 -37.97 47.09 33.57
C ASN A 426 -37.90 48.47 32.89
N SER A 427 -37.08 48.62 31.86
CA SER A 427 -36.48 49.91 31.58
C SER A 427 -37.33 50.93 30.83
N ASN A 428 -38.53 50.65 30.26
CA ASN A 428 -39.40 51.73 29.72
C ASN A 428 -40.88 51.42 29.33
N THR A 429 -41.51 50.30 29.73
CA THR A 429 -42.92 50.03 29.35
C THR A 429 -43.74 49.42 30.48
N LEU A 430 -44.96 49.94 30.69
CA LEU A 430 -46.01 49.29 31.50
C LEU A 430 -46.18 47.84 31.01
N GLN A 431 -45.68 46.87 31.77
CA GLN A 431 -45.76 45.47 31.42
C GLN A 431 -47.21 45.01 31.49
N THR A 432 -47.84 44.86 30.32
CA THR A 432 -49.17 44.27 30.21
C THR A 432 -49.04 42.74 30.15
N PRO A 433 -50.05 41.98 30.61
CA PRO A 433 -50.07 40.52 30.43
C PRO A 433 -49.80 40.10 28.98
N LYS A 434 -50.29 40.88 27.99
CA LYS A 434 -50.02 40.67 26.57
C LYS A 434 -48.53 40.77 26.21
N SER A 435 -47.83 41.80 26.70
CA SER A 435 -46.40 41.96 26.42
C SER A 435 -45.54 40.82 26.99
N ILE A 436 -45.88 40.32 28.18
CA ILE A 436 -45.19 39.18 28.80
C ILE A 436 -45.51 37.87 28.08
N MET A 437 -46.75 37.68 27.60
CA MET A 437 -47.09 36.56 26.74
C MET A 437 -46.28 36.54 25.44
N THR A 438 -46.03 37.69 24.82
CA THR A 438 -45.15 37.78 23.64
C THR A 438 -43.71 37.37 23.95
N ILE A 439 -43.19 37.72 25.12
CA ILE A 439 -41.85 37.29 25.57
C ILE A 439 -41.83 35.77 25.78
N ILE A 440 -42.87 35.20 26.40
CA ILE A 440 -43.00 33.75 26.59
C ILE A 440 -43.07 33.01 25.24
N ASP A 441 -43.86 33.52 24.29
CA ASP A 441 -43.96 32.93 22.95
C ASP A 441 -42.63 32.98 22.20
N LYS A 442 -41.92 34.11 22.29
CA LYS A 442 -40.56 34.23 21.75
C LYS A 442 -39.61 33.21 22.40
N ARG A 443 -39.65 33.07 23.72
CA ARG A 443 -38.81 32.10 24.45
C ARG A 443 -39.10 30.65 24.05
N ILE A 444 -40.37 30.28 23.89
CA ILE A 444 -40.77 28.95 23.37
C ILE A 444 -40.23 28.75 21.95
N SER A 445 -40.32 29.78 21.10
CA SER A 445 -39.77 29.75 19.74
C SER A 445 -38.25 29.56 19.75
N ASP A 446 -37.52 30.31 20.57
CA ASP A 446 -36.05 30.22 20.67
C ASP A 446 -35.61 28.82 21.12
N LEU A 447 -36.31 28.25 22.12
CA LEU A 447 -36.08 26.88 22.60
C LEU A 447 -36.31 25.82 21.51
N ARG A 448 -37.39 25.95 20.73
CA ARG A 448 -37.69 25.05 19.60
C ARG A 448 -36.69 25.18 18.46
N ASN A 449 -36.24 26.39 18.18
CA ASN A 449 -35.20 26.66 17.17
C ASN A 449 -33.88 26.02 17.59
N GLU A 450 -33.54 26.09 18.87
CA GLU A 450 -32.34 25.45 19.41
C GLU A 450 -32.43 23.92 19.38
N GLU A 451 -33.55 23.34 19.80
CA GLU A 451 -33.81 21.89 19.67
C GLU A 451 -33.68 21.42 18.20
N THR A 452 -34.24 22.18 17.26
CA THR A 452 -34.14 21.90 15.83
C THR A 452 -32.69 21.94 15.35
N SER A 453 -31.89 22.89 15.85
CA SER A 453 -30.48 23.02 15.51
C SER A 453 -29.66 21.85 16.06
N ILE A 454 -29.88 21.47 17.32
CA ILE A 454 -29.26 20.28 17.94
C ILE A 454 -29.60 19.03 17.12
N ARG A 455 -30.88 18.83 16.81
CA ARG A 455 -31.37 17.70 16.01
C ARG A 455 -30.65 17.60 14.67
N ARG A 456 -30.61 18.70 13.91
CA ARG A 456 -29.94 18.77 12.59
C ARG A 456 -28.46 18.47 12.67
N ILE A 457 -27.75 19.00 13.66
CA ILE A 457 -26.33 18.72 13.87
C ILE A 457 -26.11 17.24 14.16
N CYS A 458 -26.93 16.65 15.04
CA CYS A 458 -26.86 15.23 15.37
C CYS A 458 -27.13 14.33 14.15
N VAL A 459 -28.16 14.65 13.35
CA VAL A 459 -28.45 13.93 12.10
C VAL A 459 -27.25 13.99 11.15
N LYS A 460 -26.62 15.16 10.99
CA LYS A 460 -25.44 15.31 10.12
C LYS A 460 -24.24 14.47 10.59
N LEU A 461 -23.94 14.49 11.89
CA LEU A 461 -22.86 13.66 12.45
C LEU A 461 -23.14 12.15 12.25
N SER A 462 -24.38 11.73 12.46
CA SER A 462 -24.79 10.33 12.29
C SER A 462 -24.76 9.90 10.82
N LEU A 463 -25.14 10.78 9.89
CA LEU A 463 -25.02 10.54 8.45
C LEU A 463 -23.56 10.42 8.01
N PHE A 464 -22.68 11.31 8.51
CA PHE A 464 -21.24 11.22 8.26
C PHE A 464 -20.70 9.86 8.67
N LEU A 465 -21.01 9.37 9.87
CA LEU A 465 -20.56 8.06 10.33
C LEU A 465 -21.11 6.91 9.48
N LYS A 466 -22.39 6.98 9.11
CA LYS A 466 -23.02 5.96 8.28
C LYS A 466 -22.40 5.88 6.88
N GLN A 467 -22.05 7.02 6.28
CA GLN A 467 -21.49 7.07 4.93
C GLN A 467 -20.03 6.63 4.87
N ASN A 468 -19.28 6.93 5.93
CA ASN A 468 -17.83 6.82 5.91
C ASN A 468 -17.30 5.59 6.66
N SER A 469 -18.12 4.90 7.46
CA SER A 469 -17.70 3.66 8.16
C SER A 469 -18.00 2.39 7.35
N ILE A 470 -17.12 1.40 7.45
CA ILE A 470 -17.37 0.05 6.93
C ILE A 470 -18.42 -0.70 7.77
N THR A 471 -18.59 -0.36 9.06
CA THR A 471 -19.47 -1.11 9.99
C THR A 471 -20.79 -0.41 10.32
N PRO A 472 -21.85 -1.14 10.70
CA PRO A 472 -23.15 -0.54 11.00
C PRO A 472 -23.05 0.52 12.11
N PHE A 473 -23.58 1.71 11.83
CA PHE A 473 -23.68 2.79 12.80
C PHE A 473 -24.83 2.51 13.78
N ASN A 474 -24.52 2.42 15.08
CA ASN A 474 -25.53 2.43 16.14
C ASN A 474 -25.78 3.87 16.58
N ASP A 475 -27.04 4.29 16.56
CA ASP A 475 -27.42 5.64 16.94
C ASP A 475 -27.65 5.76 18.46
N ASP A 476 -26.56 5.99 19.17
CA ASP A 476 -26.54 6.18 20.63
C ASP A 476 -27.47 7.32 21.09
N ILE A 477 -27.74 8.31 20.23
CA ILE A 477 -28.61 9.45 20.55
C ILE A 477 -30.06 8.96 20.67
N ILE A 478 -30.52 8.13 19.73
CA ILE A 478 -31.85 7.51 19.79
C ILE A 478 -31.96 6.63 21.03
N GLU A 479 -30.94 5.83 21.35
CA GLU A 479 -30.94 4.97 22.53
C GLU A 479 -31.12 5.78 23.83
N TYR A 480 -30.41 6.91 23.95
CA TYR A 480 -30.55 7.81 25.10
C TYR A 480 -31.89 8.53 25.18
N LEU A 481 -32.42 9.01 24.05
CA LEU A 481 -33.75 9.62 24.02
C LEU A 481 -34.83 8.61 24.44
N GLN A 482 -34.74 7.36 23.98
CA GLN A 482 -35.63 6.28 24.42
C GLN A 482 -35.48 5.98 25.91
N HIS A 483 -34.24 5.96 26.43
CA HIS A 483 -33.98 5.78 27.85
C HIS A 483 -34.68 6.86 28.69
N PHE A 484 -34.57 8.14 28.34
CA PHE A 484 -35.22 9.23 29.09
C PHE A 484 -36.74 9.29 28.89
N ILE A 485 -37.27 8.90 27.74
CA ILE A 485 -38.72 8.71 27.58
C ILE A 485 -39.25 7.72 28.61
N ASN A 486 -38.53 6.62 28.85
CA ASN A 486 -38.93 5.62 29.85
C ASN A 486 -38.82 6.18 31.28
N GLU A 487 -37.79 6.98 31.57
CA GLU A 487 -37.67 7.67 32.86
C GLU A 487 -38.84 8.65 33.10
N GLU A 488 -39.21 9.45 32.11
CA GLU A 488 -40.35 10.37 32.20
C GLU A 488 -41.68 9.62 32.31
N LYS A 489 -41.87 8.50 31.60
CA LYS A 489 -43.03 7.61 31.77
C LYS A 489 -43.13 7.05 33.19
N LYS A 490 -42.00 6.73 33.82
CA LYS A 490 -41.93 6.29 35.23
C LYS A 490 -42.28 7.42 36.19
N LYS A 491 -41.87 8.67 35.94
CA LYS A 491 -42.29 9.82 36.76
C LYS A 491 -43.79 10.06 36.64
N LYS A 492 -44.35 9.92 35.44
CA LYS A 492 -45.79 10.06 35.18
C LYS A 492 -46.64 9.11 36.01
N SER A 493 -46.21 7.85 36.17
CA SER A 493 -46.95 6.87 36.99
C SER A 493 -46.99 7.22 38.48
N THR A 494 -46.18 8.17 38.94
CA THR A 494 -46.21 8.70 40.32
C THR A 494 -47.04 9.98 40.47
N GLY A 495 -47.74 10.42 39.42
CA GLY A 495 -48.69 11.54 39.46
C GLY A 495 -48.15 12.88 38.95
N ILE A 496 -46.95 12.93 38.36
CA ILE A 496 -46.46 14.13 37.66
C ILE A 496 -47.14 14.29 36.30
N ASP A 497 -47.62 15.50 35.99
CA ASP A 497 -48.04 15.85 34.64
C ASP A 497 -46.86 16.33 33.79
N ASN A 498 -46.19 15.38 33.15
CA ASN A 498 -45.11 15.58 32.17
C ASN A 498 -45.48 15.04 30.78
N THR A 499 -46.78 14.96 30.48
CA THR A 499 -47.29 14.37 29.23
C THR A 499 -46.72 15.07 27.99
N ASP A 500 -46.61 16.39 28.04
CA ASP A 500 -46.06 17.20 26.95
C ASP A 500 -44.55 17.00 26.76
N VAL A 501 -43.79 16.71 27.84
CA VAL A 501 -42.36 16.40 27.75
C VAL A 501 -42.14 15.08 27.02
N ILE A 502 -42.91 14.04 27.40
CA ILE A 502 -42.86 12.73 26.74
C ILE A 502 -43.18 12.87 25.25
N LYS A 503 -44.26 13.58 24.90
CA LYS A 503 -44.64 13.84 23.51
C LYS A 503 -43.57 14.63 22.75
N GLY A 504 -42.93 15.60 23.40
CA GLY A 504 -41.83 16.37 22.82
C GLY A 504 -40.63 15.49 22.47
N LEU A 505 -40.20 14.61 23.38
CA LEU A 505 -39.11 13.67 23.15
C LEU A 505 -39.46 12.62 22.08
N GLU A 506 -40.68 12.07 22.10
CA GLU A 506 -41.16 11.15 21.06
C GLU A 506 -41.18 11.83 19.67
N LYS A 507 -41.59 13.11 19.63
CA LYS A 507 -41.52 13.93 18.41
C LYS A 507 -40.08 14.17 17.97
N MET A 508 -39.15 14.46 18.88
CA MET A 508 -37.72 14.62 18.56
C MET A 508 -37.16 13.37 17.88
N ILE A 509 -37.44 12.16 18.39
CA ILE A 509 -36.99 10.90 17.76
C ILE A 509 -37.61 10.75 16.36
N LYS A 510 -38.90 11.03 16.23
CA LYS A 510 -39.61 10.95 14.95
C LYS A 510 -39.00 11.90 13.92
N ASP A 511 -38.90 13.19 14.25
CA ASP A 511 -38.35 14.24 13.37
C ASP A 511 -36.88 13.97 13.04
N TYR A 512 -36.11 13.41 13.98
CA TYR A 512 -34.73 12.98 13.76
C TYR A 512 -34.67 11.84 12.73
N THR A 513 -35.50 10.81 12.91
CA THR A 513 -35.50 9.61 12.05
C THR A 513 -35.97 9.93 10.64
N GLU A 514 -37.04 10.72 10.51
CA GLU A 514 -37.56 11.18 9.22
C GLU A 514 -36.52 12.02 8.46
N GLU A 515 -35.89 13.00 9.14
CA GLU A 515 -34.87 13.83 8.51
C GLU A 515 -33.61 13.03 8.14
N PHE A 516 -33.20 12.07 8.97
CA PHE A 516 -32.12 11.13 8.65
C PHE A 516 -32.44 10.29 7.40
N GLN A 517 -33.65 9.75 7.30
CA GLN A 517 -34.08 8.96 6.14
C GLN A 517 -34.15 9.80 4.86
N LEU A 518 -34.73 11.00 4.95
CA LEU A 518 -34.81 11.94 3.83
C LEU A 518 -33.42 12.25 3.29
N PHE A 519 -32.49 12.70 4.14
CA PHE A 519 -31.14 13.01 3.71
C PHE A 519 -30.38 11.79 3.19
N ASN A 520 -30.49 10.64 3.86
CA ASN A 520 -29.86 9.41 3.40
C ASN A 520 -30.37 9.00 2.00
N SER A 521 -31.65 9.23 1.70
CA SER A 521 -32.23 8.94 0.39
C SER A 521 -31.78 9.93 -0.70
N SER A 522 -31.69 11.23 -0.38
CA SER A 522 -31.20 12.27 -1.28
C SER A 522 -29.75 12.06 -1.70
N ILE A 523 -28.91 11.57 -0.79
CA ILE A 523 -27.50 11.29 -1.05
C ILE A 523 -27.33 10.03 -1.91
N SER A 524 -28.24 9.06 -1.78
CA SER A 524 -28.25 7.85 -2.61
C SER A 524 -28.65 8.12 -4.07
N SER A 525 -29.37 9.22 -4.34
CA SER A 525 -29.86 9.60 -5.67
C SER A 525 -28.98 10.62 -6.41
N GLN A 526 -27.97 11.20 -5.75
CA GLN A 526 -27.12 12.30 -6.27
C GLN A 526 -25.87 11.89 -7.06
N ASN A 527 -25.72 10.63 -7.51
CA ASN A 527 -24.64 10.26 -8.44
C ASN A 527 -24.74 10.94 -9.83
N ASN A 528 -25.76 11.77 -10.08
CA ASN A 528 -25.88 12.62 -11.27
C ASN A 528 -26.67 13.88 -10.90
N LEU A 529 -26.02 14.98 -10.50
CA LEU A 529 -26.37 16.38 -10.81
C LEU A 529 -25.62 17.34 -9.87
N THR A 530 -24.95 18.32 -10.46
CA THR A 530 -24.40 19.51 -9.79
C THR A 530 -25.56 20.42 -9.37
N SER A 531 -25.81 20.55 -8.07
CA SER A 531 -26.67 21.58 -7.49
C SER A 531 -25.94 22.39 -6.43
N THR A 532 -26.41 23.59 -6.16
CA THR A 532 -25.70 24.66 -5.44
C THR A 532 -26.18 24.85 -3.99
N ASP A 533 -26.69 23.81 -3.33
CA ASP A 533 -27.15 23.93 -1.94
C ASP A 533 -26.00 23.71 -0.94
N GLU A 534 -25.95 24.54 0.11
CA GLU A 534 -24.98 24.48 1.24
C GLU A 534 -24.97 23.13 2.01
N PHE A 535 -25.72 22.13 1.55
CA PHE A 535 -25.90 20.81 2.16
C PHE A 535 -25.15 19.68 1.44
N ASP A 536 -24.53 19.94 0.27
CA ASP A 536 -23.81 18.93 -0.53
C ASP A 536 -22.42 18.52 0.04
N ASN A 537 -21.95 19.13 1.14
CA ASN A 537 -20.57 18.97 1.62
C ASN A 537 -20.36 18.07 2.85
N ALA A 538 -21.37 17.29 3.27
CA ALA A 538 -21.33 16.43 4.47
C ALA A 538 -20.28 15.30 4.48
N SER A 539 -19.36 15.28 3.51
CA SER A 539 -18.27 14.31 3.36
C SER A 539 -16.90 14.83 3.82
N LYS A 540 -16.77 16.12 4.20
CA LYS A 540 -15.47 16.71 4.57
C LYS A 540 -15.24 16.88 6.06
N ILE A 541 -14.01 16.57 6.45
CA ILE A 541 -13.46 16.57 7.82
C ILE A 541 -13.67 17.89 8.56
N ASP A 542 -13.42 19.02 7.90
CA ASP A 542 -13.50 20.34 8.52
C ASP A 542 -14.95 20.68 8.93
N GLU A 543 -15.94 19.98 8.36
CA GLU A 543 -17.34 20.16 8.74
C GLU A 543 -17.69 19.56 10.10
N ILE A 544 -17.04 18.47 10.55
CA ILE A 544 -17.35 17.86 11.85
C ILE A 544 -17.04 18.86 12.97
N PHE A 545 -15.87 19.49 12.93
CA PHE A 545 -15.47 20.50 13.90
C PHE A 545 -16.36 21.74 13.82
N ASN A 546 -16.75 22.17 12.62
CA ASN A 546 -17.69 23.28 12.44
C ASN A 546 -19.09 22.95 12.98
N LEU A 547 -19.57 21.72 12.82
CA LEU A 547 -20.86 21.26 13.36
C LEU A 547 -20.84 21.24 14.89
N VAL A 548 -19.74 20.77 15.48
CA VAL A 548 -19.54 20.80 16.94
C VAL A 548 -19.44 22.23 17.44
N GLN A 549 -18.73 23.12 16.73
CA GLN A 549 -18.66 24.53 17.12
C GLN A 549 -20.02 25.22 17.03
N LYS A 550 -20.81 24.95 15.98
CA LYS A 550 -22.21 25.42 15.88
C LYS A 550 -23.08 24.95 17.05
N LEU A 551 -22.79 23.76 17.60
CA LEU A 551 -23.47 23.24 18.78
C LEU A 551 -23.09 24.03 20.04
N TYR A 552 -21.82 24.44 20.17
CA TYR A 552 -21.31 25.25 21.28
C TYR A 552 -21.80 26.69 21.22
N ASP A 553 -21.96 27.23 20.02
CA ASP A 553 -22.41 28.61 19.78
C ASP A 553 -23.92 28.79 19.96
N LEU A 554 -24.66 27.71 20.28
CA LEU A 554 -26.10 27.81 20.54
C LEU A 554 -26.40 28.75 21.73
N PRO A 555 -27.35 29.67 21.58
CA PRO A 555 -27.49 30.82 22.47
C PRO A 555 -27.95 30.47 23.89
N ILE A 556 -28.73 29.40 24.08
CA ILE A 556 -29.32 29.06 25.38
C ILE A 556 -28.50 27.99 26.10
N ASN A 557 -28.27 26.84 25.47
CA ASN A 557 -27.63 25.67 26.08
C ASN A 557 -26.28 25.31 25.45
N GLY A 558 -25.81 26.02 24.41
CA GLY A 558 -24.56 25.68 23.72
C GLY A 558 -23.34 25.66 24.63
N LYS A 559 -23.20 26.67 25.51
CA LYS A 559 -22.15 26.71 26.55
C LYS A 559 -22.20 25.51 27.50
N LEU A 560 -23.40 25.05 27.86
CA LEU A 560 -23.58 23.91 28.75
C LEU A 560 -23.11 22.60 28.07
N ILE A 561 -23.33 22.47 26.75
CA ILE A 561 -22.78 21.37 25.93
C ILE A 561 -21.26 21.47 25.87
N GLU A 562 -20.73 22.65 25.57
CA GLU A 562 -19.30 22.90 25.42
C GLU A 562 -18.53 22.55 26.71
N GLU A 563 -18.98 23.04 27.86
CA GLU A 563 -18.38 22.75 29.16
C GLU A 563 -18.32 21.24 29.43
N GLN A 564 -19.38 20.52 29.09
CA GLN A 564 -19.45 19.08 29.35
C GLN A 564 -18.51 18.29 28.44
N VAL A 565 -18.48 18.61 27.14
CA VAL A 565 -17.61 17.93 26.18
C VAL A 565 -16.15 18.24 26.44
N LYS A 566 -15.78 19.48 26.82
CA LYS A 566 -14.41 19.84 27.19
C LYS A 566 -13.93 19.05 28.40
N ARG A 567 -14.76 18.89 29.44
CA ARG A 567 -14.44 18.05 30.62
C ARG A 567 -14.19 16.58 30.24
N MET A 568 -14.91 16.07 29.24
CA MET A 568 -14.71 14.71 28.72
C MET A 568 -13.46 14.57 27.82
N LYS A 569 -12.75 15.65 27.48
CA LYS A 569 -11.52 15.65 26.65
C LYS A 569 -10.22 15.63 27.47
N GLU A 570 -10.25 15.89 28.78
CA GLU A 570 -9.06 16.02 29.65
C GLU A 570 -8.32 14.69 29.96
N GLY A 571 -8.39 13.69 29.08
CA GLY A 571 -7.81 12.36 29.31
C GLY A 571 -6.74 11.89 28.32
N HIS A 572 -6.45 12.59 27.22
CA HIS A 572 -5.65 12.01 26.14
C HIS A 572 -4.78 13.04 25.40
N ALA A 573 -3.47 12.96 25.62
CA ALA A 573 -2.42 13.24 24.64
C ALA A 573 -1.06 12.89 25.26
N GLN A 574 -0.65 11.63 25.20
CA GLN A 574 0.78 11.33 25.12
C GLN A 574 1.07 11.15 23.65
N ALA A 575 1.80 12.11 23.06
CA ALA A 575 2.31 11.98 21.72
C ALA A 575 3.17 10.72 21.66
N ALA A 576 2.73 9.72 20.89
CA ALA A 576 3.56 8.57 20.59
C ALA A 576 4.72 9.09 19.72
N ASN A 577 5.94 9.03 20.25
CA ASN A 577 7.13 9.25 19.42
C ASN A 577 7.15 8.17 18.32
N SER A 578 7.41 8.59 17.08
CA SER A 578 7.58 7.68 15.94
C SER A 578 8.89 6.89 16.11
N ASP A 579 8.81 5.65 16.60
CA ASP A 579 9.93 4.70 16.63
C ASP A 579 10.08 4.04 15.25
N GLU A 580 10.90 4.68 14.41
CA GLU A 580 11.23 4.21 13.07
C GLU A 580 12.59 3.51 13.06
N GLN A 581 12.64 2.29 12.57
CA GLN A 581 13.85 1.52 12.37
C GLN A 581 14.13 1.33 10.88
N PHE A 582 15.23 1.92 10.41
CA PHE A 582 15.73 1.71 9.05
C PHE A 582 16.47 0.36 8.97
N VAL A 583 16.17 -0.40 7.92
CA VAL A 583 16.78 -1.69 7.64
C VAL A 583 17.86 -1.50 6.57
N ASP A 584 19.09 -1.90 6.89
CA ASP A 584 20.16 -1.97 5.90
C ASP A 584 19.97 -3.20 5.02
N LEU A 585 19.84 -3.00 3.70
CA LEU A 585 19.63 -4.07 2.71
C LEU A 585 20.91 -4.38 1.91
N PRO A 586 21.05 -5.60 1.34
CA PRO A 586 22.20 -5.97 0.51
C PRO A 586 22.43 -5.03 -0.69
N SER A 587 23.69 -4.79 -1.03
CA SER A 587 24.08 -3.98 -2.20
C SER A 587 23.72 -4.67 -3.53
N SER A 588 23.59 -3.87 -4.60
CA SER A 588 23.01 -4.29 -5.89
C SER A 588 23.70 -5.45 -6.62
N TYR A 589 24.97 -5.77 -6.33
CA TYR A 589 25.72 -6.80 -7.08
C TYR A 589 25.41 -8.23 -6.62
N ASP A 590 25.02 -8.42 -5.35
CA ASP A 590 24.69 -9.72 -4.73
C ASP A 590 23.26 -9.73 -4.14
N SER A 591 22.38 -8.90 -4.69
CA SER A 591 20.99 -8.78 -4.22
C SER A 591 20.16 -10.00 -4.62
N PRO A 592 19.35 -10.58 -3.72
CA PRO A 592 18.41 -11.65 -4.05
C PRO A 592 17.39 -11.26 -5.13
N ASP A 593 16.87 -12.25 -5.85
CA ASP A 593 15.91 -12.12 -6.95
C ASP A 593 14.66 -11.34 -6.50
N ILE A 594 14.10 -11.65 -5.33
CA ILE A 594 12.95 -10.91 -4.80
C ILE A 594 13.28 -9.42 -4.56
N LEU A 595 14.48 -9.09 -4.07
CA LEU A 595 14.89 -7.70 -3.85
C LEU A 595 15.05 -6.96 -5.18
N ASN A 596 15.59 -7.62 -6.21
CA ASN A 596 15.71 -7.04 -7.55
C ASN A 596 14.33 -6.87 -8.21
N ASN A 597 13.47 -7.89 -8.15
CA ASN A 597 12.10 -7.82 -8.62
C ASN A 597 11.33 -6.68 -7.94
N LEU A 598 11.46 -6.54 -6.62
CA LEU A 598 10.83 -5.45 -5.89
C LEU A 598 11.40 -4.08 -6.29
N LYS A 599 12.72 -3.94 -6.53
CA LYS A 599 13.29 -2.69 -7.07
C LYS A 599 12.66 -2.33 -8.42
N GLU A 600 12.43 -3.29 -9.30
CA GLU A 600 11.78 -3.06 -10.60
C GLU A 600 10.29 -2.73 -10.47
N ILE A 601 9.57 -3.42 -9.58
CA ILE A 601 8.14 -3.24 -9.33
C ILE A 601 7.88 -1.86 -8.67
N VAL A 602 8.71 -1.49 -7.70
CA VAL A 602 8.60 -0.25 -6.92
C VAL A 602 9.06 0.96 -7.74
N ASN A 603 10.05 0.77 -8.61
CA ASN A 603 10.50 1.75 -9.59
C ASN A 603 10.08 1.29 -11.00
N PRO A 604 8.77 1.25 -11.33
CA PRO A 604 8.36 0.87 -12.67
C PRO A 604 9.09 1.77 -13.65
N ILE A 605 9.65 1.19 -14.71
CA ILE A 605 10.47 1.89 -15.71
C ILE A 605 9.59 2.90 -16.48
N ASN A 606 9.33 4.02 -15.82
CA ASN A 606 9.06 5.33 -16.39
C ASN A 606 10.37 6.00 -16.82
N GLY A 607 11.41 5.20 -17.06
CA GLY A 607 12.54 5.63 -17.86
C GLY A 607 12.03 6.04 -19.24
N LYS A 608 12.37 7.27 -19.65
CA LYS A 608 12.41 7.63 -21.06
C LYS A 608 13.22 6.56 -21.78
N LEU A 609 12.76 6.11 -22.95
CA LEU A 609 13.60 5.31 -23.83
C LEU A 609 14.88 6.11 -24.07
N GLN A 610 16.03 5.57 -23.69
CA GLN A 610 17.31 6.23 -23.92
C GLN A 610 17.75 5.89 -25.34
N GLU A 611 17.64 6.87 -26.22
CA GLU A 611 18.00 6.76 -27.63
C GLU A 611 19.34 7.46 -27.88
N PHE A 612 20.28 6.74 -28.49
CA PHE A 612 21.57 7.28 -28.93
C PHE A 612 21.63 7.48 -30.45
N ILE A 613 20.86 6.68 -31.21
CA ILE A 613 20.74 6.72 -32.68
C ILE A 613 19.27 6.52 -33.03
N SER A 614 18.80 7.13 -34.11
CA SER A 614 17.46 6.86 -34.61
C SER A 614 17.31 5.45 -35.20
N ALA A 615 16.15 4.83 -34.96
CA ALA A 615 15.82 3.52 -35.47
C ALA A 615 14.42 3.48 -36.10
N TRP A 616 14.28 2.77 -37.21
CA TRP A 616 13.01 2.57 -37.91
C TRP A 616 12.53 1.13 -37.74
N PHE A 617 11.34 0.96 -37.17
CA PHE A 617 10.69 -0.34 -37.02
C PHE A 617 9.43 -0.37 -37.86
N THR A 618 9.47 -1.14 -38.94
CA THR A 618 8.28 -1.41 -39.74
C THR A 618 7.51 -2.60 -39.17
N PHE A 619 6.20 -2.52 -38.98
CA PHE A 619 5.34 -3.64 -38.62
C PHE A 619 4.05 -3.60 -39.43
N PHE A 620 3.39 -4.75 -39.58
CA PHE A 620 2.07 -4.80 -40.19
C PHE A 620 1.01 -4.75 -39.10
N ASP A 621 0.08 -3.80 -39.23
CA ASP A 621 -1.11 -3.76 -38.41
C ASP A 621 -1.95 -5.02 -38.70
N LYS A 622 -2.14 -5.86 -37.68
CA LYS A 622 -2.84 -7.16 -37.82
C LYS A 622 -4.31 -7.02 -38.23
N ASP A 623 -4.93 -5.87 -37.95
CA ASP A 623 -6.35 -5.65 -38.16
C ASP A 623 -6.60 -4.93 -39.49
N ARG A 624 -5.64 -4.09 -39.93
CA ARG A 624 -5.74 -3.32 -41.19
C ARG A 624 -4.90 -3.87 -42.34
N PHE A 625 -3.97 -4.80 -42.08
CA PHE A 625 -2.97 -5.28 -43.04
C PHE A 625 -2.14 -4.15 -43.69
N GLU A 626 -2.02 -3.02 -42.99
CA GLU A 626 -1.25 -1.86 -43.43
C GLU A 626 0.16 -1.89 -42.83
N GLU A 627 1.15 -1.57 -43.65
CA GLU A 627 2.52 -1.38 -43.20
C GLU A 627 2.63 -0.05 -42.43
N LYS A 628 3.01 -0.13 -41.16
CA LYS A 628 3.27 1.03 -40.30
C LYS A 628 4.74 1.08 -39.93
N THR A 629 5.32 2.27 -39.91
CA THR A 629 6.70 2.48 -39.44
C THR A 629 6.68 3.34 -38.19
N ILE A 630 7.34 2.88 -37.13
CA ILE A 630 7.67 3.69 -35.95
C ILE A 630 9.10 4.18 -36.07
N ILE A 631 9.32 5.43 -35.69
CA ILE A 631 10.62 6.06 -35.62
C ILE A 631 10.94 6.29 -34.15
N ILE A 632 12.10 5.79 -33.72
CA ILE A 632 12.69 6.09 -32.42
C ILE A 632 13.76 7.16 -32.62
N GLY A 633 13.83 8.16 -31.74
CA GLY A 633 14.74 9.30 -31.85
C GLY A 633 14.39 10.32 -32.93
N THR A 634 15.20 11.38 -33.03
CA THR A 634 15.13 12.40 -34.08
C THR A 634 16.25 12.19 -35.11
N PRO A 635 15.95 11.74 -36.34
CA PRO A 635 16.96 11.53 -37.37
C PRO A 635 17.68 12.83 -37.71
N ASN A 636 19.01 12.79 -37.83
CA ASN A 636 19.83 13.91 -38.31
C ASN A 636 20.09 13.79 -39.83
N GLU A 637 20.75 14.79 -40.45
CA GLU A 637 21.01 14.80 -41.91
C GLU A 637 21.86 13.61 -42.40
N SER A 638 22.60 12.94 -41.51
CA SER A 638 23.44 11.76 -41.80
C SER A 638 22.66 10.42 -41.78
N GLU A 639 21.39 10.44 -41.33
CA GLU A 639 20.56 9.27 -41.04
C GLU A 639 19.27 9.29 -41.90
N LYS A 640 19.22 8.48 -42.98
CA LYS A 640 18.00 8.30 -43.82
C LYS A 640 17.51 6.86 -43.83
N LYS A 641 16.19 6.66 -43.90
CA LYS A 641 15.58 5.36 -44.22
C LYS A 641 16.05 4.92 -45.63
N SER A 642 17.02 4.01 -45.66
CA SER A 642 17.50 3.39 -46.90
C SER A 642 16.45 2.43 -47.48
N PRO A 643 16.30 2.32 -48.81
CA PRO A 643 15.57 1.22 -49.45
C PRO A 643 16.10 -0.14 -48.96
N VAL A 644 15.25 -1.17 -48.97
CA VAL A 644 15.61 -2.54 -48.55
C VAL A 644 16.94 -2.97 -49.18
N GLY A 645 17.95 -3.21 -48.35
CA GLY A 645 19.27 -3.72 -48.77
C GLY A 645 20.42 -2.71 -48.81
N LYS A 646 20.18 -1.40 -48.64
CA LYS A 646 21.26 -0.39 -48.57
C LYS A 646 21.73 -0.16 -47.13
N SER A 647 23.03 0.10 -46.93
CA SER A 647 23.58 0.52 -45.63
C SER A 647 22.85 1.77 -45.13
N CYS A 648 22.44 1.76 -43.85
CA CYS A 648 21.75 2.90 -43.22
C CYS A 648 22.74 3.95 -42.68
N THR A 649 24.01 3.57 -42.45
CA THR A 649 25.07 4.43 -41.91
C THR A 649 25.95 4.92 -43.06
N ARG A 650 25.96 6.25 -43.32
CA ARG A 650 26.81 6.88 -44.35
C ARG A 650 28.00 7.67 -43.80
N GLU A 651 27.94 8.13 -42.55
CA GLU A 651 29.05 8.77 -41.84
C GLU A 651 29.45 7.97 -40.59
N ARG A 652 30.76 7.76 -40.37
CA ARG A 652 31.29 6.92 -39.28
C ARG A 652 31.02 7.56 -37.93
N GLN A 653 30.30 6.87 -37.05
CA GLN A 653 30.03 7.33 -35.69
C GLN A 653 30.73 6.41 -34.67
N SER A 654 31.41 7.03 -33.69
CA SER A 654 31.87 6.30 -32.50
C SER A 654 31.05 6.68 -31.28
N PHE A 655 30.54 5.68 -30.57
CA PHE A 655 29.79 5.84 -29.34
C PHE A 655 30.73 5.66 -28.15
N VAL A 656 30.89 6.72 -27.36
CA VAL A 656 31.82 6.75 -26.24
C VAL A 656 31.04 6.70 -24.94
N PHE A 657 31.17 5.59 -24.22
CA PHE A 657 30.59 5.38 -22.91
C PHE A 657 31.67 5.50 -21.84
N ARG A 658 31.46 6.38 -20.85
CA ARG A 658 32.31 6.43 -19.65
C ARG A 658 31.70 5.51 -18.59
N ILE A 659 32.42 4.46 -18.23
CA ILE A 659 32.03 3.50 -17.21
C ILE A 659 33.06 3.58 -16.08
N ASN A 660 32.70 4.21 -14.97
CA ASN A 660 33.63 4.56 -13.89
C ASN A 660 34.85 5.33 -14.40
N ASN A 661 36.05 4.75 -14.26
CA ASN A 661 37.32 5.29 -14.73
C ASN A 661 37.76 4.75 -16.10
N ARG A 662 36.91 3.98 -16.79
CA ARG A 662 37.18 3.41 -18.12
C ARG A 662 36.32 4.04 -19.20
N ILE A 663 36.81 3.97 -20.43
CA ILE A 663 36.11 4.43 -21.63
C ILE A 663 35.87 3.22 -22.52
N LEU A 664 34.60 2.92 -22.79
CA LEU A 664 34.19 1.98 -23.83
C LEU A 664 33.86 2.77 -25.09
N ARG A 665 34.56 2.50 -26.19
CA ARG A 665 34.29 3.09 -27.50
C ARG A 665 33.77 2.01 -28.43
N LEU A 666 32.53 2.14 -28.87
CA LEU A 666 31.96 1.32 -29.94
C LEU A 666 32.10 2.09 -31.25
N ILE A 667 32.67 1.43 -32.26
CA ILE A 667 32.85 2.01 -33.58
C ILE A 667 31.81 1.35 -34.48
N ASP A 668 30.82 2.12 -34.92
CA ASP A 668 29.88 1.63 -35.93
C ASP A 668 30.53 1.76 -37.30
N ALA A 669 30.80 0.61 -37.92
CA ALA A 669 31.44 0.52 -39.21
C ALA A 669 30.36 0.55 -40.31
N SER A 670 30.65 1.23 -41.42
CA SER A 670 29.81 1.15 -42.61
C SER A 670 29.59 -0.32 -43.00
N GLY A 671 28.36 -0.66 -43.36
CA GLY A 671 28.01 -2.02 -43.76
C GLY A 671 28.91 -2.51 -44.90
N ILE A 672 29.39 -3.75 -44.77
CA ILE A 672 30.06 -4.50 -45.84
C ILE A 672 28.98 -5.40 -46.44
N CYS A 673 28.89 -5.47 -47.78
CA CYS A 673 27.77 -6.00 -48.59
C CYS A 673 26.83 -4.91 -49.13
N ASP A 674 27.34 -3.75 -49.57
CA ASP A 674 26.49 -2.74 -50.20
C ASP A 674 25.93 -3.21 -51.55
N THR A 675 24.65 -2.94 -51.80
CA THR A 675 23.99 -3.15 -53.10
C THR A 675 24.63 -2.37 -54.25
N ASP A 676 25.41 -1.33 -53.94
CA ASP A 676 26.15 -0.52 -54.92
C ASP A 676 27.47 -1.21 -55.39
N GLY A 677 27.78 -2.40 -54.85
CA GLY A 677 28.77 -3.34 -55.40
C GLY A 677 30.17 -3.27 -54.80
N VAL A 678 31.06 -4.16 -55.27
CA VAL A 678 32.39 -4.44 -54.67
C VAL A 678 33.29 -3.20 -54.54
N LEU A 679 33.23 -2.25 -55.48
CA LEU A 679 34.02 -1.02 -55.41
C LEU A 679 33.60 -0.10 -54.26
N GLN A 680 32.29 -0.05 -53.95
CA GLN A 680 31.79 0.71 -52.82
C GLN A 680 32.20 0.04 -51.50
N ASP A 681 32.22 -1.29 -51.43
CA ASP A 681 32.72 -2.03 -50.27
C ASP A 681 34.23 -1.85 -50.05
N GLU A 682 35.05 -1.79 -51.12
CA GLU A 682 36.48 -1.46 -51.00
C GLU A 682 36.68 -0.06 -50.42
N LYS A 683 35.91 0.92 -50.90
CA LYS A 683 35.92 2.29 -50.34
C LYS A 683 35.49 2.30 -48.87
N ASN A 684 34.41 1.59 -48.52
CA ASN A 684 33.95 1.46 -47.13
C ASN A 684 35.04 0.83 -46.24
N PHE A 685 35.84 -0.08 -46.80
CA PHE A 685 36.91 -0.74 -46.07
C PHE A 685 38.13 0.17 -45.85
N GLU A 686 38.58 0.89 -46.87
CA GLU A 686 39.64 1.92 -46.74
C GLU A 686 39.23 2.97 -45.71
N ASP A 687 37.97 3.37 -45.76
CA ASP A 687 37.35 4.23 -44.78
C ASP A 687 37.44 3.63 -43.34
N ILE A 688 37.08 2.36 -43.14
CA ILE A 688 37.24 1.74 -41.81
C ILE A 688 38.70 1.77 -41.35
N LEU A 689 39.66 1.45 -42.23
CA LEU A 689 41.10 1.48 -41.93
C LEU A 689 41.61 2.87 -41.53
N ASP A 690 41.25 3.90 -42.31
CA ASP A 690 41.61 5.29 -42.01
C ASP A 690 41.06 5.72 -40.65
N TYR A 691 39.84 5.30 -40.32
CA TYR A 691 39.22 5.67 -39.06
C TYR A 691 39.84 4.94 -37.86
N ILE A 692 40.17 3.64 -38.00
CA ILE A 692 40.83 2.93 -36.90
C ILE A 692 42.27 3.39 -36.71
N SER A 693 42.92 3.96 -37.73
CA SER A 693 44.32 4.43 -37.68
C SER A 693 44.60 5.46 -36.59
N GLN A 694 43.57 6.18 -36.13
CA GLN A 694 43.68 7.13 -35.02
C GLN A 694 43.79 6.45 -33.64
N PHE A 695 43.68 5.13 -33.56
CA PHE A 695 43.74 4.35 -32.31
C PHE A 695 44.94 3.41 -32.33
N ASP A 696 45.67 3.36 -31.21
CA ASP A 696 46.84 2.48 -31.07
C ASP A 696 46.47 0.99 -31.06
N TYR A 697 45.30 0.66 -30.49
CA TYR A 697 44.87 -0.73 -30.29
C TYR A 697 43.36 -0.94 -30.48
N LEU A 698 43.00 -2.16 -30.86
CA LEU A 698 41.64 -2.69 -30.88
C LEU A 698 41.50 -3.81 -29.83
N ASN A 699 40.39 -3.79 -29.08
CA ASN A 699 40.08 -4.81 -28.09
C ASN A 699 39.21 -5.95 -28.63
N GLY A 700 38.38 -5.67 -29.64
CA GLY A 700 37.46 -6.65 -30.21
C GLY A 700 36.88 -6.20 -31.55
N ILE A 701 36.58 -7.17 -32.42
CA ILE A 701 35.87 -6.99 -33.69
C ILE A 701 34.61 -7.86 -33.63
N CYS A 702 33.45 -7.24 -33.66
CA CYS A 702 32.16 -7.95 -33.60
C CYS A 702 31.56 -8.11 -35.00
N ILE A 703 31.31 -9.35 -35.40
CA ILE A 703 30.66 -9.70 -36.67
C ILE A 703 29.22 -10.13 -36.37
N LEU A 704 28.25 -9.37 -36.86
CA LEU A 704 26.82 -9.64 -36.64
C LEU A 704 26.26 -10.55 -37.74
N ILE A 705 25.53 -11.59 -37.34
CA ILE A 705 24.94 -12.62 -38.20
C ILE A 705 23.51 -12.88 -37.72
N LYS A 706 22.55 -13.12 -38.61
CA LYS A 706 21.22 -13.61 -38.21
C LYS A 706 21.29 -15.11 -37.91
N SER A 707 20.70 -15.58 -36.81
CA SER A 707 20.83 -16.99 -36.38
C SER A 707 20.04 -17.98 -37.23
N ASN A 708 19.00 -17.51 -37.94
CA ASN A 708 18.00 -18.34 -38.61
C ASN A 708 18.14 -18.36 -40.15
N GLU A 709 19.26 -17.94 -40.71
CA GLU A 709 19.50 -18.07 -42.15
C GLU A 709 19.80 -19.53 -42.51
N GLU A 710 18.96 -20.10 -43.37
CA GLU A 710 19.07 -21.47 -43.89
C GLU A 710 20.12 -21.63 -45.00
N ARG A 711 20.69 -20.52 -45.49
CA ARG A 711 21.78 -20.51 -46.47
C ARG A 711 22.62 -19.25 -46.32
N LEU A 712 23.94 -19.38 -46.34
CA LEU A 712 24.83 -18.22 -46.50
C LEU A 712 24.85 -17.79 -47.97
N HIS A 713 24.39 -16.58 -48.25
CA HIS A 713 24.42 -16.01 -49.60
C HIS A 713 25.84 -15.99 -50.16
N ILE A 714 26.00 -16.20 -51.48
CA ILE A 714 27.33 -16.29 -52.11
C ILE A 714 28.15 -15.00 -51.92
N LEU A 715 27.47 -13.86 -51.95
CA LEU A 715 28.06 -12.56 -51.65
C LEU A 715 28.54 -12.48 -50.21
N PHE A 716 27.74 -12.89 -49.22
CA PHE A 716 28.14 -12.89 -47.81
C PHE A 716 29.41 -13.71 -47.57
N ARG A 717 29.52 -14.88 -48.21
CA ARG A 717 30.75 -15.70 -48.17
C ARG A 717 31.94 -14.93 -48.74
N PHE A 718 31.79 -14.30 -49.90
CA PHE A 718 32.83 -13.46 -50.50
C PHE A 718 33.27 -12.33 -49.55
N TYR A 719 32.33 -11.61 -48.95
CA TYR A 719 32.63 -10.47 -48.07
C TYR A 719 33.32 -10.84 -46.77
N ILE A 720 32.90 -11.92 -46.10
CA ILE A 720 33.61 -12.41 -44.91
C ILE A 720 35.04 -12.83 -45.27
N LYS A 721 35.26 -13.47 -46.42
CA LYS A 721 36.62 -13.79 -46.90
C LYS A 721 37.44 -12.51 -47.13
N GLN A 722 36.85 -11.49 -47.75
CA GLN A 722 37.54 -10.22 -47.99
C GLN A 722 37.86 -9.49 -46.68
N LEU A 723 36.90 -9.38 -45.75
CA LEU A 723 37.11 -8.79 -44.42
C LEU A 723 38.28 -9.43 -43.69
N LEU A 724 38.30 -10.78 -43.62
CA LEU A 724 39.35 -11.51 -42.93
C LEU A 724 40.73 -11.36 -43.60
N ARG A 725 40.80 -11.15 -44.92
CA ARG A 725 42.07 -10.91 -45.64
C ARG A 725 42.74 -9.60 -45.28
N HIS A 726 41.96 -8.62 -44.84
CA HIS A 726 42.48 -7.32 -44.45
C HIS A 726 42.86 -7.23 -42.98
N LEU A 727 42.58 -8.28 -42.20
CA LEU A 727 42.86 -8.35 -40.77
C LEU A 727 44.18 -9.09 -40.52
N HIS A 728 45.04 -8.53 -39.67
CA HIS A 728 46.30 -9.17 -39.32
C HIS A 728 46.07 -10.46 -38.53
N VAL A 729 46.90 -11.49 -38.75
CA VAL A 729 46.79 -12.83 -38.14
C VAL A 729 46.64 -12.81 -36.61
N HIS A 730 47.24 -11.83 -35.94
CA HIS A 730 47.18 -11.69 -34.47
C HIS A 730 45.80 -11.27 -33.95
N VAL A 731 44.91 -10.72 -34.79
CA VAL A 731 43.58 -10.24 -34.35
C VAL A 731 42.57 -11.38 -34.17
N LYS A 732 42.91 -12.61 -34.55
CA LYS A 732 41.98 -13.75 -34.59
C LYS A 732 41.25 -14.00 -33.25
N GLU A 733 41.93 -13.80 -32.11
CA GLU A 733 41.37 -14.00 -30.78
C GLU A 733 40.43 -12.86 -30.35
N ASN A 734 40.53 -11.71 -31.03
CA ASN A 734 39.69 -10.54 -30.81
C ASN A 734 38.42 -10.56 -31.69
N ILE A 735 38.23 -11.57 -32.55
CA ILE A 735 37.03 -11.70 -33.40
C ILE A 735 35.91 -12.40 -32.63
N MET A 736 34.76 -11.71 -32.53
CA MET A 736 33.55 -12.15 -31.84
C MET A 736 32.40 -12.27 -32.83
N PHE A 737 31.61 -13.33 -32.72
CA PHE A 737 30.44 -13.56 -33.57
C PHE A 737 29.16 -13.32 -32.78
N ILE A 738 28.29 -12.45 -33.30
CA ILE A 738 27.04 -12.04 -32.65
C ILE A 738 25.87 -12.55 -33.49
N PHE A 739 25.17 -13.57 -32.98
CA PHE A 739 23.99 -14.15 -33.61
C PHE A 739 22.73 -13.43 -33.14
N THR A 740 22.22 -12.52 -33.98
CA THR A 740 20.97 -11.79 -33.76
C THR A 740 19.73 -12.63 -34.11
N ASN A 741 18.56 -12.20 -33.61
CA ASN A 741 17.27 -12.89 -33.76
C ASN A 741 17.28 -14.32 -33.17
N ALA A 742 18.10 -14.54 -32.14
CA ALA A 742 18.31 -15.84 -31.52
C ALA A 742 17.02 -16.49 -30.98
N ARG A 743 15.97 -15.71 -30.69
CA ARG A 743 14.66 -16.25 -30.31
C ARG A 743 14.08 -17.19 -31.36
N ALA A 744 14.28 -16.91 -32.65
CA ALA A 744 13.80 -17.75 -33.75
C ALA A 744 14.38 -19.17 -33.71
N THR A 745 15.54 -19.32 -33.06
CA THR A 745 16.26 -20.58 -32.87
C THR A 745 16.26 -21.03 -31.40
N SER A 746 15.33 -20.52 -30.58
CA SER A 746 15.25 -20.82 -29.14
C SER A 746 16.57 -20.60 -28.39
N PHE A 747 17.29 -19.54 -28.75
CA PHE A 747 18.63 -19.21 -28.24
C PHE A 747 19.65 -20.34 -28.42
N GLN A 748 19.55 -21.02 -29.57
CA GLN A 748 20.58 -21.91 -30.09
C GLN A 748 21.28 -21.23 -31.28
N SER A 749 22.50 -21.68 -31.59
CA SER A 749 23.32 -21.15 -32.68
C SER A 749 22.67 -21.22 -34.07
N GLY A 750 21.63 -22.05 -34.22
CA GLY A 750 20.82 -22.12 -35.42
C GLY A 750 21.53 -22.70 -36.66
N PRO A 751 20.86 -22.74 -37.82
CA PRO A 751 21.44 -23.22 -39.07
C PRO A 751 22.61 -22.33 -39.55
N SER A 752 22.59 -21.04 -39.27
CA SER A 752 23.63 -20.11 -39.77
C SER A 752 25.02 -20.45 -39.23
N ALA A 753 25.12 -20.90 -37.98
CA ALA A 753 26.38 -21.30 -37.37
C ALA A 753 27.03 -22.51 -38.06
N SER A 754 26.25 -23.47 -38.58
CA SER A 754 26.80 -24.65 -39.25
C SER A 754 27.42 -24.27 -40.61
N PHE A 755 26.71 -23.44 -41.39
CA PHE A 755 27.24 -22.93 -42.65
C PHE A 755 28.45 -22.02 -42.45
N PHE A 756 28.44 -21.22 -41.39
CA PHE A 756 29.54 -20.33 -41.06
C PHE A 756 30.79 -21.12 -40.63
N ARG A 757 30.61 -22.19 -39.86
CA ARG A 757 31.70 -23.13 -39.54
C ARG A 757 32.30 -23.73 -40.80
N THR A 758 31.49 -24.17 -41.76
CA THR A 758 31.99 -24.70 -43.06
C THR A 758 32.75 -23.63 -43.85
N LEU A 759 32.31 -22.37 -43.82
CA LEU A 759 33.01 -21.26 -44.46
C LEU A 759 34.40 -21.03 -43.83
N LEU A 760 34.48 -20.95 -42.50
CA LEU A 760 35.74 -20.78 -41.78
C LEU A 760 36.67 -21.98 -41.98
N GLN A 761 36.14 -23.20 -42.02
CA GLN A 761 36.92 -24.40 -42.34
C GLN A 761 37.52 -24.32 -43.75
N SER A 762 36.74 -23.87 -44.75
CA SER A 762 37.25 -23.70 -46.12
C SER A 762 38.37 -22.66 -46.23
N LEU A 763 38.44 -21.70 -45.31
CA LEU A 763 39.52 -20.71 -45.22
C LEU A 763 40.77 -21.28 -44.56
N LYS A 764 40.60 -22.16 -43.56
CA LYS A 764 41.69 -22.90 -42.92
C LYS A 764 42.41 -23.81 -43.92
N ASP A 765 41.67 -24.42 -44.84
CA ASP A 765 42.27 -25.29 -45.87
C ASP A 765 43.09 -24.49 -46.92
N GLN A 766 42.86 -23.18 -47.03
CA GLN A 766 43.50 -22.26 -47.98
C GLN A 766 44.55 -21.32 -47.34
N SER A 767 44.65 -21.27 -46.01
CA SER A 767 45.51 -20.33 -45.28
C SER A 767 46.06 -20.96 -43.99
N ILE A 768 47.22 -20.50 -43.50
CA ILE A 768 47.88 -21.07 -42.31
C ILE A 768 47.15 -20.70 -40.99
N THR A 769 46.16 -19.79 -41.03
CA THR A 769 45.56 -19.21 -39.80
C THR A 769 44.13 -19.69 -39.56
N GLU A 770 43.89 -20.31 -38.42
CA GLU A 770 42.55 -20.69 -37.93
C GLU A 770 41.91 -19.55 -37.13
N VAL A 771 40.74 -19.07 -37.58
CA VAL A 771 39.90 -18.15 -36.81
C VAL A 771 39.07 -18.98 -35.83
N PRO A 772 39.15 -18.74 -34.51
CA PRO A 772 38.41 -19.53 -33.54
C PRO A 772 36.90 -19.38 -33.75
N PHE A 773 36.15 -20.47 -33.68
CA PHE A 773 34.68 -20.45 -33.73
C PHE A 773 34.10 -21.42 -32.69
N SER A 774 33.88 -20.89 -31.50
CA SER A 774 33.46 -21.64 -30.31
C SER A 774 32.39 -20.88 -29.52
N LYS A 775 31.92 -21.48 -28.41
CA LYS A 775 31.02 -20.82 -27.47
C LYS A 775 31.65 -19.60 -26.79
N GLU A 776 32.97 -19.57 -26.65
CA GLU A 776 33.68 -18.51 -25.92
C GLU A 776 33.76 -17.18 -26.71
N ASN A 777 33.59 -17.25 -28.04
CA ASN A 777 33.61 -16.08 -28.91
C ASN A 777 32.36 -15.95 -29.79
N SER A 778 31.28 -16.65 -29.42
CA SER A 778 29.98 -16.56 -30.11
C SER A 778 28.87 -16.27 -29.11
N PHE A 779 28.07 -15.24 -29.39
CA PHE A 779 27.06 -14.69 -28.48
C PHE A 779 25.70 -14.58 -29.15
N LEU A 780 24.63 -14.80 -28.37
CA LEU A 780 23.26 -14.88 -28.90
C LEU A 780 22.40 -13.72 -28.40
N PHE A 781 21.86 -12.94 -29.35
CA PHE A 781 21.07 -11.75 -29.06
C PHE A 781 19.69 -11.82 -29.70
N ASP A 782 18.70 -11.29 -29.00
CA ASP A 782 17.36 -11.12 -29.55
C ASP A 782 16.93 -9.65 -29.59
N ASN A 783 16.99 -9.09 -30.81
CA ASN A 783 16.63 -7.71 -31.06
C ASN A 783 15.10 -7.47 -31.00
N GLU A 784 14.29 -8.53 -31.05
CA GLU A 784 12.83 -8.43 -31.00
C GLU A 784 12.30 -8.01 -29.60
N ALA A 785 13.06 -8.26 -28.53
CA ALA A 785 12.77 -7.73 -27.19
C ALA A 785 12.77 -6.20 -27.15
N PHE A 786 13.81 -5.58 -27.74
CA PHE A 786 13.90 -4.13 -27.85
C PHE A 786 12.80 -3.56 -28.76
N ARG A 787 12.52 -4.23 -29.89
CA ARG A 787 11.45 -3.84 -30.81
C ARG A 787 10.08 -3.86 -30.12
N PHE A 788 9.77 -4.89 -29.34
CA PHE A 788 8.53 -4.96 -28.57
C PHE A 788 8.41 -3.80 -27.57
N LEU A 789 9.47 -3.49 -26.82
CA LEU A 789 9.51 -2.36 -25.91
C LEU A 789 9.22 -1.02 -26.62
N ALA A 790 9.82 -0.81 -27.79
CA ALA A 790 9.62 0.38 -28.60
C ALA A 790 8.17 0.55 -29.08
N LEU A 791 7.54 -0.53 -29.55
CA LEU A 791 6.15 -0.54 -30.00
C LEU A 791 5.19 -0.21 -28.83
N CYS A 792 5.41 -0.81 -27.66
CA CYS A 792 4.63 -0.53 -26.44
C CYS A 792 4.74 0.95 -26.02
N LYS A 793 5.94 1.54 -26.04
CA LYS A 793 6.14 2.96 -25.69
C LYS A 793 5.51 3.93 -26.70
N HIS A 794 5.22 3.48 -27.93
CA HIS A 794 4.50 4.24 -28.96
C HIS A 794 2.98 3.96 -28.97
N GLY A 795 2.43 3.39 -27.89
CA GLY A 795 1.00 3.22 -27.72
C GLY A 795 0.39 2.06 -28.51
N ILE A 796 1.22 1.11 -28.99
CA ILE A 796 0.70 -0.10 -29.62
C ILE A 796 0.39 -1.13 -28.54
N GLU A 797 -0.89 -1.47 -28.44
CA GLU A 797 -1.36 -2.48 -27.49
C GLU A 797 -1.17 -3.90 -28.02
N PHE A 798 -0.51 -4.73 -27.22
CA PHE A 798 -0.42 -6.17 -27.44
C PHE A 798 -1.26 -6.90 -26.39
N ASN A 799 -1.60 -8.16 -26.63
CA ASN A 799 -2.14 -9.02 -25.55
C ASN A 799 -1.00 -9.29 -24.53
N LEU A 800 -0.97 -8.49 -23.45
CA LEU A 800 0.20 -8.26 -22.60
C LEU A 800 0.56 -9.46 -21.71
N GLU A 801 -0.40 -10.26 -21.24
CA GLU A 801 -0.15 -11.23 -20.15
C GLU A 801 0.85 -12.34 -20.51
N LYS A 802 0.78 -12.87 -21.74
CA LYS A 802 1.67 -13.95 -22.20
C LYS A 802 2.88 -13.42 -22.95
N LYS A 803 2.69 -12.41 -23.80
CA LYS A 803 3.77 -11.83 -24.62
C LYS A 803 4.80 -11.10 -23.76
N SER A 804 4.38 -10.30 -22.76
CA SER A 804 5.31 -9.53 -21.92
C SER A 804 6.36 -10.43 -21.24
N LYS A 805 5.94 -11.58 -20.70
CA LYS A 805 6.84 -12.55 -20.06
C LYS A 805 7.86 -13.15 -21.03
N ASP A 806 7.45 -13.47 -22.26
CA ASP A 806 8.36 -14.03 -23.27
C ASP A 806 9.38 -13.00 -23.77
N TYR A 807 8.95 -11.74 -23.99
CA TYR A 807 9.86 -10.66 -24.39
C TYR A 807 10.78 -10.22 -23.25
N SER A 808 10.33 -10.25 -21.99
CA SER A 808 11.15 -10.00 -20.79
C SER A 808 12.23 -11.06 -20.62
N ARG A 809 11.89 -12.35 -20.67
CA ARG A 809 12.90 -13.44 -20.61
C ARG A 809 13.96 -13.33 -21.70
N SER A 810 13.53 -12.91 -22.89
CA SER A 810 14.43 -12.69 -24.01
C SER A 810 15.38 -11.50 -23.79
N TRP A 811 14.86 -10.42 -23.21
CA TRP A 811 15.67 -9.26 -22.81
C TRP A 811 16.76 -9.67 -21.81
N ASP A 812 16.39 -10.38 -20.74
CA ASP A 812 17.32 -10.82 -19.70
C ASP A 812 18.39 -11.77 -20.25
N TYR A 813 18.01 -12.66 -21.17
CA TYR A 813 18.97 -13.51 -21.87
C TYR A 813 19.98 -12.68 -22.65
N SER A 814 19.52 -11.69 -23.42
CA SER A 814 20.39 -10.81 -24.22
C SER A 814 21.31 -9.95 -23.35
N ILE A 815 20.86 -9.50 -22.17
CA ILE A 815 21.70 -8.76 -21.20
C ILE A 815 22.83 -9.64 -20.63
N ARG A 816 22.53 -10.91 -20.32
CA ARG A 816 23.56 -11.86 -19.87
C ARG A 816 24.60 -12.12 -20.96
N GLU A 817 24.17 -12.33 -22.19
CA GLU A 817 25.07 -12.51 -23.34
C GLU A 817 25.90 -11.25 -23.63
N PHE A 818 25.34 -10.05 -23.45
CA PHE A 818 26.10 -8.80 -23.52
C PHE A 818 27.18 -8.72 -22.45
N SER A 819 26.85 -9.14 -21.22
CA SER A 819 27.83 -9.18 -20.12
C SER A 819 28.97 -10.16 -20.41
N HIS A 820 28.65 -11.33 -20.99
CA HIS A 820 29.65 -12.30 -21.43
C HIS A 820 30.54 -11.76 -22.56
N LEU A 821 29.95 -11.09 -23.57
CA LEU A 821 30.67 -10.44 -24.67
C LEU A 821 31.67 -9.42 -24.13
N ILE A 822 31.23 -8.53 -23.25
CA ILE A 822 32.10 -7.51 -22.66
C ILE A 822 33.21 -8.15 -21.81
N SER A 823 32.90 -9.18 -21.01
CA SER A 823 33.90 -9.91 -20.25
C SER A 823 34.97 -10.53 -21.15
N ARG A 824 34.57 -11.13 -22.28
CA ARG A 824 35.50 -11.72 -23.25
C ARG A 824 36.39 -10.65 -23.89
N ILE A 825 35.82 -9.52 -24.34
CA ILE A 825 36.58 -8.40 -24.91
C ILE A 825 37.62 -7.86 -23.93
N ILE A 826 37.30 -7.80 -22.63
CA ILE A 826 38.22 -7.34 -21.58
C ILE A 826 39.37 -8.33 -21.34
N GLN A 827 39.12 -9.63 -21.53
CA GLN A 827 40.11 -10.70 -21.34
C GLN A 827 41.05 -10.87 -22.53
N CYS A 828 40.65 -10.45 -23.74
CA CYS A 828 41.51 -10.53 -24.92
C CYS A 828 42.68 -9.54 -24.83
N ASP A 829 43.85 -9.98 -25.30
CA ASP A 829 45.01 -9.11 -25.48
C ASP A 829 44.69 -7.98 -26.47
N LYS A 830 45.32 -6.83 -26.27
CA LYS A 830 45.15 -5.67 -27.15
C LYS A 830 45.83 -5.93 -28.50
N HIS A 831 45.06 -5.84 -29.58
CA HIS A 831 45.61 -5.95 -30.94
C HIS A 831 46.12 -4.59 -31.41
N ALA A 832 47.37 -4.49 -31.84
CA ALA A 832 47.94 -3.23 -32.32
C ALA A 832 47.39 -2.88 -33.71
N THR A 833 46.75 -1.71 -33.85
CA THR A 833 46.12 -1.30 -35.11
C THR A 833 47.13 -1.21 -36.25
N ARG A 834 48.37 -0.79 -35.96
CA ARG A 834 49.48 -0.69 -36.93
C ARG A 834 49.74 -1.99 -37.69
N ASP A 835 49.51 -3.15 -37.08
CA ASP A 835 49.76 -4.45 -37.71
C ASP A 835 48.74 -4.68 -38.84
N THR A 836 47.48 -4.28 -38.61
CA THR A 836 46.42 -4.29 -39.63
C THR A 836 46.72 -3.27 -40.73
N LEU A 837 47.15 -2.05 -40.39
CA LEU A 837 47.48 -1.03 -41.40
C LEU A 837 48.65 -1.45 -42.28
N SER A 838 49.73 -1.96 -41.69
CA SER A 838 50.94 -2.41 -42.41
C SER A 838 50.63 -3.55 -43.39
N LEU A 839 49.75 -4.49 -43.00
CA LEU A 839 49.29 -5.55 -43.90
C LEU A 839 48.57 -4.98 -45.12
N ASN A 840 47.70 -3.99 -44.91
CA ASN A 840 46.92 -3.38 -45.99
C ASN A 840 47.78 -2.52 -46.91
N GLU A 841 48.75 -1.77 -46.37
CA GLU A 841 49.75 -1.05 -47.16
C GLU A 841 50.57 -2.01 -48.03
N ALA A 842 51.02 -3.14 -47.47
CA ALA A 842 51.73 -4.17 -48.22
C ALA A 842 50.86 -4.76 -49.35
N GLN A 843 49.59 -5.06 -49.08
CA GLN A 843 48.65 -5.54 -50.10
C GLN A 843 48.42 -4.51 -51.22
N GLN A 844 48.28 -3.23 -50.88
CA GLN A 844 48.14 -2.16 -51.87
C GLN A 844 49.40 -1.98 -52.71
N LEU A 845 50.59 -2.02 -52.10
CA LEU A 845 51.87 -1.98 -52.81
C LEU A 845 51.99 -3.15 -53.79
N ILE A 846 51.67 -4.38 -53.37
CA ILE A 846 51.67 -5.57 -54.24
C ILE A 846 50.71 -5.37 -55.43
N ARG A 847 49.49 -4.88 -55.20
CA ARG A 847 48.52 -4.60 -56.29
C ARG A 847 49.01 -3.52 -57.25
N LYS A 848 49.64 -2.45 -56.75
CA LYS A 848 50.19 -1.37 -57.59
C LYS A 848 51.41 -1.83 -58.39
N LEU A 849 52.21 -2.73 -57.84
CA LEU A 849 53.42 -3.25 -58.46
C LEU A 849 53.17 -4.43 -59.40
N SER A 850 52.07 -5.18 -59.26
CA SER A 850 51.84 -6.40 -60.05
C SER A 850 51.86 -6.14 -61.55
N ARG A 851 51.15 -5.11 -62.03
CA ARG A 851 51.10 -4.79 -63.46
C ARG A 851 52.44 -4.28 -64.01
N PRO A 852 53.13 -3.30 -63.38
CA PRO A 852 54.48 -2.92 -63.80
C PRO A 852 55.47 -4.09 -63.79
N ILE A 853 55.40 -4.99 -62.80
CA ILE A 853 56.25 -6.19 -62.73
C ILE A 853 55.96 -7.14 -63.89
N ASP A 854 54.68 -7.39 -64.22
CA ASP A 854 54.29 -8.23 -65.36
C ASP A 854 54.75 -7.61 -66.69
N GLU A 855 54.62 -6.29 -66.85
CA GLU A 855 55.09 -5.55 -68.03
C GLU A 855 56.62 -5.62 -68.15
N ILE A 856 57.37 -5.44 -67.06
CA ILE A 856 58.84 -5.60 -67.02
C ILE A 856 59.24 -7.04 -67.31
N ALA A 857 58.55 -8.03 -66.74
CA ALA A 857 58.84 -9.45 -66.97
C ALA A 857 58.64 -9.81 -68.45
N THR A 858 57.57 -9.31 -69.07
CA THR A 858 57.28 -9.49 -70.50
C THR A 858 58.38 -8.85 -71.36
N LEU A 859 58.73 -7.58 -71.11
CA LEU A 859 59.83 -6.87 -71.79
C LEU A 859 61.18 -7.56 -71.61
N THR A 860 61.45 -8.11 -70.42
CA THR A 860 62.67 -8.86 -70.13
C THR A 860 62.73 -10.14 -70.95
N GLN A 861 61.60 -10.84 -71.08
CA GLN A 861 61.49 -12.06 -71.88
C GLN A 861 61.62 -11.78 -73.38
N GLU A 862 61.05 -10.67 -73.88
CA GLU A 862 61.25 -10.19 -75.25
C GLU A 862 62.71 -9.85 -75.54
N ASN A 863 63.39 -9.14 -74.63
CA ASN A 863 64.82 -8.83 -74.76
C ASN A 863 65.71 -10.08 -74.71
N LEU A 864 65.38 -11.07 -73.88
CA LEU A 864 66.06 -12.36 -73.84
C LEU A 864 65.94 -13.10 -75.19
N GLN A 865 64.74 -13.13 -75.78
CA GLN A 865 64.55 -13.72 -77.11
C GLN A 865 65.35 -13.00 -78.20
N LEU A 866 65.40 -11.65 -78.16
CA LEU A 866 66.20 -10.87 -79.10
C LEU A 866 67.71 -11.13 -78.93
N ALA A 867 68.20 -11.27 -77.71
CA ALA A 867 69.60 -11.59 -77.42
C ALA A 867 69.97 -13.03 -77.84
N GLU A 868 69.05 -14.00 -77.74
CA GLU A 868 69.26 -15.37 -78.24
C GLU A 868 69.29 -15.44 -79.78
N GLN A 869 68.68 -14.47 -80.47
CA GLN A 869 68.66 -14.40 -81.94
C GLN A 869 69.92 -13.76 -82.55
N HIS A 870 70.68 -12.97 -81.78
CA HIS A 870 71.92 -12.31 -82.18
C HIS A 870 73.14 -13.10 -81.71
#